data_AF-A0A7X5I842-F1
#
_entry.id   AF-A0A7X5I842-F1
#
_cell.length_a   1.000
_cell.length_b   1.000
_cell.length_c   1.000
_cell.angle_alpha   90.00
_cell.angle_beta   90.00
_cell.angle_gamma   90.00
#
_symmetry.space_group_name_H-M   'P 1'
#
loop_
_entity.id
_entity.type
_entity.pdbx_description
1 polymer ?
#
loop_
_entity_poly.entity_id
_entity_poly.type
_entity_poly.pdbx_seq_one_letter_code
_entity_poly.pdbx_strand_id
1 'polypeptide(L)'
;MKERIKEKAVALENILSGMDRTRSAGEYLESLRGQACATEELEAIALVLANKRYIWMDQRQFNDDYRTRILDWLLKQGGNSLAIQAACATLAINNTMLKAVVLGEDNTEEALEQKILDVAVKAAGSGDPAAAFLVWIAASGCYPVLAGQIEDFLSDREKVLCNRWYLHLASHAFSGGTLRPGKMFSAFCALRAKNVTESTSAFKTLLKIYRRTEIIALNMALLSAGANDIVSDNIKKNFLSAIAGLDKEKTFTEFEAETLREILDEPFYRKINGSNNTQKFFENEIRRFENTYHTVFENTREWKLLYHAVPNTISFEKAGFLAFDPLEPENILKWEELKPSHKIRLLEYRCGSLCLSDLNIPYPEQWKRSMKTANRLLDKIRRADGEKFREAWQVAWEYRRGNIVNALIQSGLMEIPGGDGRFWLPSGNYQKTEFQYLLRYREKHGRTPKWASQYISSMDNAYKAFTFVRESPFSSGEKKDICMALLDAAWNSTPCFYWRLVHGLFDAHPDFLKMFLDGGEITALAETLMGCPGLSDSAHETLSRYTMSEAEWKRRKEKAEKAQQEQKDLEKLERLQESTRKTVMKIIQDAHIKNNFTIRWFIEPFIKPELARIATQYVREQDITTAEKIQAYAEIANAAKCDIYLFRELKKIMKERP
;
A
#
# COMPACT_ATOMS: atom_id res chain seq x y z
N MET A 1 55.46 35.05 -1.21
CA MET A 1 54.50 34.45 -0.25
C MET A 1 53.53 35.48 0.32
N LYS A 2 54.00 36.62 0.86
CA LYS A 2 53.15 37.76 1.27
C LYS A 2 52.30 38.41 0.14
N GLU A 3 52.72 38.32 -1.13
CA GLU A 3 51.95 38.84 -2.28
C GLU A 3 50.72 37.97 -2.65
N ARG A 4 50.86 36.63 -2.66
CA ARG A 4 49.73 35.71 -2.90
C ARG A 4 48.63 35.78 -1.83
N ILE A 5 49.02 36.01 -0.57
CA ILE A 5 48.09 36.19 0.56
C ILE A 5 47.15 37.38 0.32
N LYS A 6 47.65 38.44 -0.31
CA LYS A 6 46.85 39.63 -0.66
C LYS A 6 45.97 39.40 -1.88
N GLU A 7 46.40 38.61 -2.87
CA GLU A 7 45.64 38.40 -4.12
C GLU A 7 44.23 37.83 -3.87
N LYS A 8 44.10 36.83 -2.99
CA LYS A 8 42.80 36.19 -2.74
C LYS A 8 41.80 37.14 -2.05
N ALA A 9 42.26 37.86 -1.03
CA ALA A 9 41.45 38.82 -0.28
C ALA A 9 41.13 40.09 -1.08
N VAL A 10 42.09 40.60 -1.87
CA VAL A 10 41.90 41.74 -2.78
C VAL A 10 40.91 41.38 -3.88
N ALA A 11 40.98 40.17 -4.44
CA ALA A 11 39.98 39.70 -5.40
C ALA A 11 38.57 39.65 -4.78
N LEU A 12 38.44 39.16 -3.54
CA LEU A 12 37.16 39.18 -2.81
C LEU A 12 36.66 40.61 -2.59
N GLU A 13 37.56 41.53 -2.21
CA GLU A 13 37.21 42.93 -1.98
C GLU A 13 36.77 43.63 -3.27
N ASN A 14 37.40 43.35 -4.39
CA ASN A 14 37.03 43.87 -5.71
C ASN A 14 35.65 43.37 -6.15
N ILE A 15 35.33 42.09 -5.89
CA ILE A 15 34.01 41.52 -6.15
C ILE A 15 32.95 42.20 -5.26
N LEU A 16 33.19 42.25 -3.95
CA LEU A 16 32.25 42.83 -2.99
C LEU A 16 32.10 44.35 -3.16
N SER A 17 33.07 45.04 -3.73
CA SER A 17 32.99 46.47 -4.04
C SER A 17 32.41 46.74 -5.43
N GLY A 18 32.04 45.70 -6.19
CA GLY A 18 31.45 45.81 -7.53
C GLY A 18 32.43 46.23 -8.64
N MET A 19 33.74 46.19 -8.37
CA MET A 19 34.81 46.44 -9.34
C MET A 19 35.03 45.23 -10.26
N ASP A 20 34.83 44.02 -9.74
CA ASP A 20 34.75 42.78 -10.53
C ASP A 20 33.29 42.30 -10.57
N ARG A 21 32.66 42.40 -11.76
CA ARG A 21 31.27 41.98 -11.99
C ARG A 21 31.15 40.64 -12.72
N THR A 22 32.27 39.97 -12.98
CA THR A 22 32.31 38.74 -13.80
C THR A 22 31.99 37.47 -13.01
N ARG A 23 32.05 37.54 -11.68
CA ARG A 23 31.79 36.45 -10.74
C ARG A 23 31.13 36.98 -9.47
N SER A 24 30.30 36.16 -8.83
CA SER A 24 29.71 36.49 -7.53
C SER A 24 30.67 36.19 -6.38
N ALA A 25 30.49 36.83 -5.23
CA ALA A 25 31.31 36.55 -4.04
C ALA A 25 31.09 35.11 -3.55
N GLY A 26 29.87 34.58 -3.71
CA GLY A 26 29.55 33.20 -3.36
C GLY A 26 30.29 32.16 -4.19
N GLU A 27 30.28 32.29 -5.52
CA GLU A 27 31.05 31.40 -6.42
C GLU A 27 32.54 31.45 -6.11
N TYR A 28 33.06 32.65 -5.83
CA TYR A 28 34.48 32.83 -5.53
C TYR A 28 34.86 32.17 -4.19
N LEU A 29 34.09 32.39 -3.13
CA LEU A 29 34.36 31.81 -1.81
C LEU A 29 34.16 30.28 -1.79
N GLU A 30 33.18 29.73 -2.51
CA GLU A 30 33.07 28.27 -2.69
C GLU A 30 34.28 27.69 -3.43
N SER A 31 34.80 28.40 -4.44
CA SER A 31 36.01 27.98 -5.15
C SER A 31 37.25 27.96 -4.24
N LEU A 32 37.32 28.85 -3.24
CA LEU A 32 38.39 28.90 -2.25
C LEU A 32 38.22 27.84 -1.16
N ARG A 33 36.98 27.52 -0.77
CA ARG A 33 36.67 26.46 0.22
C ARG A 33 37.20 25.09 -0.20
N GLY A 34 37.24 24.82 -1.50
CA GLY A 34 37.83 23.60 -2.07
C GLY A 34 39.36 23.56 -2.08
N GLN A 35 40.04 24.62 -1.63
CA GLN A 35 41.50 24.75 -1.64
C GLN A 35 42.06 24.78 -0.21
N ALA A 36 43.32 24.36 -0.06
CA ALA A 36 44.07 24.60 1.16
C ALA A 36 44.47 26.08 1.22
N CYS A 37 44.04 26.80 2.25
CA CYS A 37 44.43 28.19 2.51
C CYS A 37 45.26 28.27 3.79
N ALA A 38 46.29 29.11 3.79
CA ALA A 38 47.06 29.38 5.01
C ALA A 38 46.25 30.25 5.98
N THR A 39 46.56 30.20 7.28
CA THR A 39 45.84 30.96 8.31
C THR A 39 45.82 32.46 8.00
N GLU A 40 46.92 33.02 7.50
CA GLU A 40 47.02 34.44 7.13
C GLU A 40 46.14 34.80 5.92
N GLU A 41 45.91 33.86 5.00
CA GLU A 41 44.98 34.04 3.87
C GLU A 41 43.54 34.06 4.36
N LEU A 42 43.21 33.16 5.28
CA LEU A 42 41.89 33.05 5.89
C LEU A 42 41.59 34.28 6.76
N GLU A 43 42.58 34.79 7.50
CA GLU A 43 42.49 36.04 8.26
C GLU A 43 42.16 37.21 7.33
N ALA A 44 42.91 37.39 6.25
CA ALA A 44 42.67 38.46 5.28
C ALA A 44 41.27 38.36 4.65
N ILE A 45 40.82 37.15 4.31
CA ILE A 45 39.47 36.89 3.79
C ILE A 45 38.40 37.24 4.84
N ALA A 46 38.56 36.77 6.07
CA ALA A 46 37.62 37.03 7.16
C ALA A 46 37.51 38.52 7.50
N LEU A 47 38.63 39.25 7.46
CA LEU A 47 38.70 40.70 7.64
C LEU A 47 37.96 41.46 6.52
N VAL A 48 38.18 41.09 5.25
CA VAL A 48 37.46 41.69 4.11
C VAL A 48 35.96 41.46 4.25
N LEU A 49 35.54 40.24 4.62
CA LEU A 49 34.14 39.93 4.88
C LEU A 49 33.57 40.78 6.04
N ALA A 50 34.26 40.84 7.18
CA ALA A 50 33.83 41.62 8.35
C ALA A 50 33.69 43.12 8.03
N ASN A 51 34.61 43.65 7.20
CA ASN A 51 34.58 45.03 6.74
C ASN A 51 33.40 45.29 5.78
N LYS A 52 33.22 44.43 4.76
CA LYS A 52 32.17 44.53 3.72
C LYS A 52 30.87 43.80 4.08
N ARG A 53 30.63 43.52 5.36
CA ARG A 53 29.56 42.61 5.84
C ARG A 53 28.17 42.93 5.31
N TYR A 54 27.78 44.20 5.18
CA TYR A 54 26.43 44.55 4.72
C TYR A 54 26.21 44.13 3.27
N ILE A 55 27.26 44.21 2.45
CA ILE A 55 27.19 43.79 1.05
C ILE A 55 27.17 42.26 0.96
N TRP A 56 27.95 41.58 1.79
CA TRP A 56 27.93 40.11 1.88
C TRP A 56 26.60 39.57 2.41
N MET A 57 25.98 40.22 3.40
CA MET A 57 24.67 39.86 3.95
C MET A 57 23.49 40.20 3.04
N ASP A 58 23.62 41.13 2.09
CA ASP A 58 22.53 41.49 1.15
C ASP A 58 22.58 40.69 -0.18
N GLN A 59 23.51 39.72 -0.32
CA GLN A 59 23.53 38.83 -1.49
C GLN A 59 22.37 37.83 -1.45
N ARG A 60 21.19 38.28 -1.91
CA ARG A 60 19.92 37.51 -1.93
C ARG A 60 19.96 36.20 -2.69
N GLN A 61 20.98 35.99 -3.53
CA GLN A 61 21.17 34.76 -4.32
C GLN A 61 21.80 33.61 -3.52
N PHE A 62 22.41 33.89 -2.36
CA PHE A 62 23.00 32.86 -1.51
C PHE A 62 22.21 32.72 -0.20
N ASN A 63 21.80 31.49 0.10
CA ASN A 63 21.00 31.14 1.28
C ASN A 63 21.85 31.13 2.57
N ASP A 64 21.19 31.01 3.73
CA ASP A 64 21.88 30.95 5.03
C ASP A 64 22.78 29.72 5.19
N ASP A 65 22.52 28.63 4.45
CA ASP A 65 23.39 27.46 4.34
C ASP A 65 24.77 27.82 3.76
N TYR A 66 24.81 28.62 2.70
CA TYR A 66 26.08 29.13 2.16
C TYR A 66 26.89 29.92 3.21
N ARG A 67 26.26 30.84 3.94
CA ARG A 67 26.96 31.64 4.97
C ARG A 67 27.50 30.77 6.08
N THR A 68 26.71 29.81 6.54
CA THR A 68 27.10 28.85 7.57
C THR A 68 28.31 28.03 7.12
N ARG A 69 28.32 27.54 5.87
CA ARG A 69 29.45 26.78 5.31
C ARG A 69 30.74 27.59 5.19
N ILE A 70 30.65 28.88 4.87
CA ILE A 70 31.83 29.77 4.83
C ILE A 70 32.37 30.04 6.23
N LEU A 71 31.51 30.36 7.20
CA LEU A 71 31.92 30.58 8.59
C LEU A 71 32.52 29.31 9.20
N ASP A 72 31.91 28.15 8.95
CA ASP A 72 32.42 26.84 9.37
C ASP A 72 33.78 26.53 8.73
N TRP A 73 33.97 26.82 7.45
CA TRP A 73 35.26 26.66 6.77
C TRP A 73 36.35 27.53 7.38
N LEU A 74 36.08 28.82 7.61
CA LEU A 74 37.01 29.75 8.24
C LEU A 74 37.43 29.26 9.63
N LEU A 75 36.46 28.85 10.46
CA LEU A 75 36.73 28.32 11.80
C LEU A 75 37.43 26.96 11.78
N LYS A 76 37.15 26.07 10.82
CA LYS A 76 37.81 24.75 10.74
C LYS A 76 39.27 24.84 10.34
N GLN A 77 39.61 25.67 9.36
CA GLN A 77 40.98 25.79 8.86
C GLN A 77 41.82 26.81 9.63
N GLY A 78 41.19 27.88 10.12
CA GLY A 78 41.86 28.99 10.79
C GLY A 78 41.45 29.19 12.26
N GLY A 79 40.79 28.21 12.87
CA GLY A 79 40.16 28.34 14.19
C GLY A 79 41.08 28.60 15.37
N ASN A 80 42.40 28.58 15.21
CA ASN A 80 43.33 29.00 16.26
C ASN A 80 43.64 30.51 16.21
N SER A 81 43.26 31.21 15.13
CA SER A 81 43.44 32.65 14.99
C SER A 81 42.31 33.40 15.68
N LEU A 82 42.66 34.22 16.68
CA LEU A 82 41.73 35.13 17.37
C LEU A 82 41.08 36.12 16.39
N ALA A 83 41.80 36.53 15.34
CA ALA A 83 41.27 37.43 14.31
C ALA A 83 40.17 36.76 13.48
N ILE A 84 40.36 35.49 13.09
CA ILE A 84 39.32 34.72 12.38
C ILE A 84 38.12 34.47 13.30
N GLN A 85 38.35 34.07 14.56
CA GLN A 85 37.29 33.82 15.52
C GLN A 85 36.44 35.09 15.77
N ALA A 86 37.09 36.24 15.99
CA ALA A 86 36.42 37.52 16.19
C ALA A 86 35.71 38.04 14.92
N ALA A 87 36.30 37.83 13.73
CA ALA A 87 35.67 38.17 12.46
C ALA A 87 34.42 37.31 12.20
N CYS A 88 34.49 35.99 12.42
CA CYS A 88 33.34 35.09 12.31
C CYS A 88 32.22 35.48 13.28
N ALA A 89 32.52 35.80 14.53
CA ALA A 89 31.52 36.27 15.49
C ALA A 89 30.90 37.63 15.09
N THR A 90 31.68 38.54 14.52
CA THR A 90 31.20 39.84 14.00
C THR A 90 30.26 39.65 12.80
N LEU A 91 30.64 38.77 11.88
CA LEU A 91 29.91 38.50 10.65
C LEU A 91 28.54 37.91 10.88
N ALA A 92 28.35 37.27 12.01
CA ALA A 92 27.23 36.38 12.15
C ALA A 92 26.01 37.10 12.78
N ILE A 93 26.13 38.04 13.76
CA ILE A 93 25.00 38.95 14.17
C ILE A 93 25.22 40.43 13.86
N ASN A 94 26.23 40.81 13.06
CA ASN A 94 26.58 42.23 13.00
C ASN A 94 26.88 42.78 14.44
N ASN A 95 27.65 42.02 15.22
CA ASN A 95 28.08 42.44 16.55
C ASN A 95 29.07 43.61 16.40
N THR A 96 28.62 44.81 16.76
CA THR A 96 29.42 46.04 16.61
C THR A 96 30.54 46.15 17.64
N MET A 97 30.46 45.42 18.77
CA MET A 97 31.49 45.45 19.83
C MET A 97 32.78 44.75 19.39
N LEU A 98 32.67 43.62 18.67
CA LEU A 98 33.82 42.88 18.13
C LEU A 98 34.38 43.52 16.85
N LYS A 99 33.55 44.26 16.09
CA LYS A 99 33.99 44.96 14.88
C LYS A 99 35.19 45.90 15.13
N ALA A 100 35.16 46.66 16.23
CA ALA A 100 36.21 47.61 16.58
C ALA A 100 37.53 46.91 16.93
N VAL A 101 37.45 45.66 17.41
CA VAL A 101 38.61 44.82 17.72
C VAL A 101 39.23 44.27 16.44
N VAL A 102 38.40 43.78 15.52
CA VAL A 102 38.80 43.15 14.26
C VAL A 102 39.39 44.14 13.24
N LEU A 103 38.95 45.40 13.25
CA LEU A 103 39.37 46.43 12.27
C LEU A 103 40.41 47.43 12.83
N GLY A 104 40.98 47.18 14.00
CA GLY A 104 41.98 48.06 14.62
C GLY A 104 43.37 48.00 13.95
N GLU A 105 44.16 49.07 14.09
CA GLU A 105 45.46 49.21 13.40
C GLU A 105 46.61 48.39 14.04
N ASP A 106 46.48 47.94 15.29
CA ASP A 106 47.47 47.11 16.00
C ASP A 106 46.98 45.68 16.24
N ASN A 107 47.58 44.72 15.52
CA ASN A 107 47.21 43.29 15.48
C ASN A 107 48.33 42.37 15.99
N THR A 108 49.00 42.70 17.10
CA THR A 108 49.75 41.66 17.82
C THR A 108 48.76 40.75 18.56
N GLU A 109 49.09 39.47 18.70
CA GLU A 109 48.22 38.48 19.36
C GLU A 109 47.86 38.91 20.79
N GLU A 110 48.85 39.39 21.57
CA GLU A 110 48.65 39.92 22.93
C GLU A 110 47.72 41.15 22.96
N ALA A 111 47.81 42.06 22.00
CA ALA A 111 46.93 43.23 21.93
C ALA A 111 45.50 42.85 21.54
N LEU A 112 45.34 41.83 20.69
CA LEU A 112 44.04 41.26 20.33
C LEU A 112 43.40 40.54 21.53
N GLU A 113 44.17 39.75 22.29
CA GLU A 113 43.69 39.11 23.52
C GLU A 113 43.16 40.12 24.53
N GLN A 114 43.90 41.20 24.79
CA GLN A 114 43.47 42.23 25.73
C GLN A 114 42.21 42.97 25.24
N LYS A 115 42.13 43.30 23.95
CA LYS A 115 40.94 43.94 23.35
C LYS A 115 39.71 43.03 23.43
N ILE A 116 39.89 41.73 23.20
CA ILE A 116 38.82 40.72 23.32
C ILE A 116 38.37 40.60 24.79
N LEU A 117 39.31 40.60 25.75
CA LEU A 117 38.99 40.56 27.18
C LEU A 117 38.21 41.81 27.61
N ASP A 118 38.59 42.99 27.16
CA ASP A 118 37.87 44.24 27.42
C ASP A 118 36.44 44.20 26.85
N VAL A 119 36.27 43.63 25.66
CA VAL A 119 34.95 43.39 25.07
C VAL A 119 34.17 42.35 25.87
N ALA A 120 34.81 41.30 26.38
CA ALA A 120 34.17 40.30 27.25
C ALA A 120 33.67 40.92 28.56
N VAL A 121 34.46 41.80 29.19
CA VAL A 121 34.03 42.52 30.40
C VAL A 121 32.84 43.44 30.08
N LYS A 122 32.87 44.16 28.96
CA LYS A 122 31.74 44.99 28.50
C LYS A 122 30.49 44.15 28.22
N ALA A 123 30.64 43.00 27.59
CA ALA A 123 29.54 42.09 27.28
C ALA A 123 28.96 41.45 28.55
N ALA A 124 29.80 41.08 29.53
CA ALA A 124 29.36 40.56 30.83
C ALA A 124 28.53 41.59 31.63
N GLY A 125 28.88 42.87 31.51
CA GLY A 125 28.13 43.99 32.10
C GLY A 125 26.97 44.49 31.25
N SER A 126 26.83 44.01 30.01
CA SER A 126 25.69 44.31 29.15
C SER A 126 24.50 43.44 29.57
N GLY A 127 23.29 43.99 29.53
CA GLY A 127 22.07 43.20 29.72
C GLY A 127 21.72 42.31 28.51
N ASP A 128 22.69 41.99 27.65
CA ASP A 128 22.51 41.21 26.42
C ASP A 128 23.30 39.89 26.48
N PRO A 129 22.67 38.81 26.99
CA PRO A 129 23.27 37.48 27.05
C PRO A 129 23.73 36.92 25.70
N ALA A 130 23.11 37.34 24.58
CA ALA A 130 23.50 36.87 23.25
C ALA A 130 24.85 37.48 22.82
N ALA A 131 25.07 38.76 23.09
CA ALA A 131 26.37 39.41 22.87
C ALA A 131 27.48 38.72 23.68
N ALA A 132 27.22 38.39 24.95
CA ALA A 132 28.15 37.65 25.80
C ALA A 132 28.45 36.24 25.25
N PHE A 133 27.43 35.50 24.81
CA PHE A 133 27.59 34.17 24.23
C PHE A 133 28.50 34.16 22.99
N LEU A 134 28.38 35.18 22.13
CA LEU A 134 29.22 35.31 20.93
C LEU A 134 30.66 35.68 21.23
N VAL A 135 30.89 36.56 22.20
CA VAL A 135 32.24 36.94 22.60
C VAL A 135 32.96 35.70 23.13
N TRP A 136 32.24 34.81 23.81
CA TRP A 136 32.75 33.50 24.17
C TRP A 136 33.02 32.58 22.97
N ILE A 137 32.15 32.56 21.94
CA ILE A 137 32.44 31.81 20.70
C ILE A 137 33.72 32.34 20.02
N ALA A 138 33.91 33.67 20.05
CA ALA A 138 35.06 34.36 19.47
C ALA A 138 36.36 34.16 20.27
N ALA A 139 36.26 33.83 21.56
CA ALA A 139 37.40 33.57 22.42
C ALA A 139 36.94 32.75 23.63
N SER A 140 37.06 31.43 23.52
CA SER A 140 36.57 30.50 24.54
C SER A 140 37.25 30.69 25.90
N GLY A 141 38.47 31.26 25.91
CA GLY A 141 39.21 31.63 27.12
C GLY A 141 38.52 32.67 28.00
N CYS A 142 37.57 33.46 27.47
CA CYS A 142 36.82 34.46 28.23
C CYS A 142 35.63 33.87 29.03
N TYR A 143 35.41 32.55 29.00
CA TYR A 143 34.29 31.91 29.70
C TYR A 143 34.16 32.33 31.18
N PRO A 144 35.21 32.39 32.02
CA PRO A 144 35.07 32.75 33.44
C PRO A 144 34.43 34.13 33.68
N VAL A 145 34.69 35.08 32.78
CA VAL A 145 34.13 36.45 32.86
C VAL A 145 32.68 36.48 32.39
N LEU A 146 32.31 35.58 31.48
CA LEU A 146 31.01 35.54 30.81
C LEU A 146 30.06 34.46 31.37
N ALA A 147 30.51 33.63 32.32
CA ALA A 147 29.83 32.41 32.73
C ALA A 147 28.37 32.64 33.16
N GLY A 148 28.09 33.70 33.90
CA GLY A 148 26.72 34.06 34.31
C GLY A 148 25.82 34.35 33.10
N GLN A 149 26.26 35.24 32.21
CA GLN A 149 25.52 35.59 31.00
C GLN A 149 25.37 34.43 30.02
N ILE A 150 26.36 33.53 29.94
CA ILE A 150 26.27 32.31 29.12
C ILE A 150 25.24 31.34 29.71
N GLU A 151 25.22 31.15 31.02
CA GLU A 151 24.18 30.32 31.67
C GLU A 151 22.78 30.95 31.52
N ASP A 152 22.67 32.27 31.62
CA ASP A 152 21.43 33.01 31.39
C ASP A 152 20.95 32.86 29.94
N PHE A 153 21.86 33.00 28.96
CA PHE A 153 21.58 32.76 27.55
C PHE A 153 21.09 31.33 27.33
N LEU A 154 21.83 30.33 27.80
CA LEU A 154 21.47 28.91 27.65
C LEU A 154 20.22 28.51 28.44
N SER A 155 19.77 29.35 29.38
CA SER A 155 18.53 29.16 30.13
C SER A 155 17.33 29.89 29.52
N ASP A 156 17.55 30.70 28.49
CA ASP A 156 16.51 31.40 27.74
C ASP A 156 16.13 30.57 26.49
N ARG A 157 15.13 29.70 26.65
CA ARG A 157 14.65 28.78 25.60
C ARG A 157 14.41 29.49 24.26
N GLU A 158 13.71 30.62 24.27
CA GLU A 158 13.35 31.32 23.04
C GLU A 158 14.57 31.92 22.37
N LYS A 159 15.47 32.57 23.12
CA LYS A 159 16.71 33.10 22.55
C LYS A 159 17.59 32.00 21.95
N VAL A 160 17.73 30.87 22.62
CA VAL A 160 18.56 29.77 22.11
C VAL A 160 17.99 29.19 20.82
N LEU A 161 16.68 28.91 20.78
CA LEU A 161 16.05 28.33 19.59
C LEU A 161 15.98 29.32 18.41
N CYS A 162 15.77 30.61 18.67
CA CYS A 162 15.78 31.66 17.64
C CYS A 162 17.19 31.98 17.12
N ASN A 163 18.22 31.69 17.91
CA ASN A 163 19.60 31.96 17.56
C ASN A 163 20.44 30.68 17.41
N ARG A 164 19.83 29.61 16.92
CA ARG A 164 20.44 28.28 16.79
C ARG A 164 21.73 28.24 15.99
N TRP A 165 21.96 29.19 15.08
CA TRP A 165 23.20 29.24 14.33
C TRP A 165 24.41 29.55 15.23
N TYR A 166 24.23 30.25 16.37
CA TYR A 166 25.30 30.40 17.37
C TYR A 166 25.74 29.06 17.91
N LEU A 167 24.80 28.12 18.05
CA LEU A 167 25.09 26.79 18.58
C LEU A 167 25.98 26.01 17.61
N HIS A 168 25.74 26.13 16.30
CA HIS A 168 26.63 25.54 15.29
C HIS A 168 28.05 26.10 15.37
N LEU A 169 28.23 27.42 15.54
CA LEU A 169 29.56 28.00 15.73
C LEU A 169 30.18 27.63 17.07
N ALA A 170 29.37 27.58 18.13
CA ALA A 170 29.79 27.15 19.46
C ALA A 170 30.32 25.70 19.45
N SER A 171 29.84 24.84 18.54
CA SER A 171 30.35 23.49 18.37
C SER A 171 31.87 23.45 18.18
N HIS A 172 32.49 24.47 17.59
CA HIS A 172 33.95 24.60 17.48
C HIS A 172 34.58 25.13 18.77
N ALA A 173 33.97 26.13 19.40
CA ALA A 173 34.48 26.76 20.63
C ALA A 173 34.42 25.86 21.88
N PHE A 174 33.57 24.83 21.89
CA PHE A 174 33.44 23.89 23.02
C PHE A 174 34.68 23.00 23.26
N SER A 175 35.76 23.10 22.46
CA SER A 175 37.00 22.35 22.67
C SER A 175 37.96 23.10 23.60
N GLY A 176 37.95 22.78 24.89
CA GLY A 176 38.92 23.33 25.83
C GLY A 176 38.81 22.72 27.23
N GLY A 177 39.92 22.23 27.77
CA GLY A 177 40.02 21.54 29.06
C GLY A 177 39.87 22.43 30.29
N THR A 178 39.65 21.77 31.44
CA THR A 178 39.74 22.27 32.83
C THR A 178 39.12 23.63 33.14
N LEU A 179 37.89 23.88 32.68
CA LEU A 179 36.99 24.82 33.34
C LEU A 179 36.02 24.03 34.23
N ARG A 180 35.49 24.64 35.30
CA ARG A 180 34.30 24.14 36.01
C ARG A 180 33.08 24.85 35.43
N PRO A 181 32.55 24.42 34.28
CA PRO A 181 31.39 25.05 33.68
C PRO A 181 30.16 24.94 34.59
N GLY A 182 29.21 25.83 34.38
CA GLY A 182 27.91 25.73 35.01
C GLY A 182 27.14 24.50 34.53
N LYS A 183 26.01 24.21 35.16
CA LYS A 183 25.25 22.99 34.90
C LYS A 183 24.64 22.99 33.50
N MET A 184 24.14 24.14 33.04
CA MET A 184 23.51 24.23 31.71
C MET A 184 24.55 24.10 30.62
N PHE A 185 25.66 24.83 30.72
CA PHE A 185 26.76 24.74 29.76
C PHE A 185 27.33 23.31 29.67
N SER A 186 27.52 22.64 30.82
CA SER A 186 27.94 21.23 30.85
C SER A 186 26.98 20.30 30.11
N ALA A 187 25.67 20.56 30.21
CA ALA A 187 24.65 19.77 29.52
C ALA A 187 24.66 20.02 28.00
N PHE A 188 24.90 21.26 27.56
CA PHE A 188 25.09 21.58 26.14
C PHE A 188 26.38 20.97 25.56
N CYS A 189 27.49 20.99 26.30
CA CYS A 189 28.72 20.28 25.88
C CYS A 189 28.48 18.78 25.65
N ALA A 190 27.61 18.16 26.46
CA ALA A 190 27.27 16.75 26.29
C ALA A 190 26.52 16.46 24.98
N LEU A 191 25.71 17.40 24.48
CA LEU A 191 25.00 17.27 23.19
C LEU A 191 25.97 17.17 22.01
N ARG A 192 27.16 17.77 22.11
CA ARG A 192 28.20 17.69 21.06
C ARG A 192 28.85 16.31 20.94
N ALA A 193 28.99 15.61 22.06
CA ALA A 193 29.89 14.45 22.17
C ALA A 193 29.18 13.09 22.22
N LYS A 194 27.88 13.04 22.53
CA LYS A 194 27.16 11.78 22.73
C LYS A 194 25.66 11.91 22.45
N ASN A 195 25.00 10.76 22.32
CA ASN A 195 23.54 10.67 22.32
C ASN A 195 23.01 10.94 23.74
N VAL A 196 22.38 12.09 23.92
CA VAL A 196 21.77 12.55 25.16
C VAL A 196 20.32 12.05 25.20
N THR A 197 20.11 11.02 26.00
CA THR A 197 18.79 10.40 26.23
C THR A 197 18.25 10.70 27.62
N GLU A 198 16.98 10.39 27.88
CA GLU A 198 16.29 10.63 29.16
C GLU A 198 17.02 10.05 30.39
N SER A 199 17.83 9.01 30.21
CA SER A 199 18.62 8.42 31.30
C SER A 199 19.85 9.24 31.69
N THR A 200 20.28 10.19 30.85
CA THR A 200 21.48 11.00 31.09
C THR A 200 21.22 12.21 31.99
N SER A 201 22.22 12.59 32.79
CA SER A 201 22.15 13.80 33.64
C SER A 201 22.03 15.10 32.83
N ALA A 202 22.63 15.14 31.64
CA ALA A 202 22.52 16.26 30.71
C ALA A 202 21.07 16.46 30.25
N PHE A 203 20.39 15.38 29.85
CA PHE A 203 18.98 15.45 29.46
C PHE A 203 18.10 15.97 30.59
N LYS A 204 18.27 15.45 31.81
CA LYS A 204 17.51 15.91 33.00
C LYS A 204 17.76 17.37 33.33
N THR A 205 18.94 17.90 32.99
CA THR A 205 19.27 19.32 33.20
C THR A 205 18.60 20.19 32.15
N LEU A 206 18.69 19.80 30.88
CA LEU A 206 18.06 20.50 29.76
C LEU A 206 16.53 20.47 29.84
N LEU A 207 15.95 19.36 30.30
CA LEU A 207 14.49 19.18 30.41
C LEU A 207 13.82 20.18 31.35
N LYS A 208 14.58 20.85 32.21
CA LYS A 208 14.07 21.93 33.07
C LYS A 208 13.62 23.16 32.27
N ILE A 209 14.11 23.30 31.04
CA ILE A 209 13.95 24.51 30.22
C ILE A 209 13.46 24.15 28.81
N TYR A 210 13.98 23.07 28.24
CA TYR A 210 13.71 22.62 26.87
C TYR A 210 12.80 21.40 26.86
N ARG A 211 12.01 21.27 25.79
CA ARG A 211 11.15 20.11 25.57
C ARG A 211 11.98 18.92 25.06
N ARG A 212 11.47 17.71 25.25
CA ARG A 212 12.14 16.47 24.81
C ARG A 212 12.56 16.51 23.34
N THR A 213 11.67 16.91 22.44
CA THR A 213 11.92 16.97 21.00
C THR A 213 12.96 18.05 20.66
N GLU A 214 12.91 19.20 21.34
CA GLU A 214 13.92 20.26 21.22
C GLU A 214 15.30 19.79 21.66
N ILE A 215 15.41 19.04 22.77
CA ILE A 215 16.69 18.48 23.24
C ILE A 215 17.28 17.54 22.20
N ILE A 216 16.45 16.67 21.59
CA ILE A 216 16.92 15.74 20.56
C ILE A 216 17.35 16.49 19.30
N ALA A 217 16.59 17.53 18.89
CA ALA A 217 16.96 18.39 17.76
C ALA A 217 18.25 19.17 18.03
N LEU A 218 18.43 19.73 19.23
CA LEU A 218 19.67 20.36 19.67
C LEU A 218 20.83 19.36 19.70
N ASN A 219 20.59 18.11 20.08
CA ASN A 219 21.59 17.05 20.05
C ASN A 219 22.07 16.79 18.62
N MET A 220 21.17 16.79 17.62
CA MET A 220 21.53 16.70 16.20
C MET A 220 22.32 17.92 15.73
N ALA A 221 21.82 19.13 16.02
CA ALA A 221 22.43 20.37 15.55
C ALA A 221 23.86 20.58 16.10
N LEU A 222 24.11 20.14 17.34
CA LEU A 222 25.39 20.31 18.03
C LEU A 222 26.37 19.16 17.84
N LEU A 223 25.91 17.99 17.37
CA LEU A 223 26.76 16.84 17.13
C LEU A 223 27.86 17.24 16.13
N SER A 224 29.13 17.09 16.52
CA SER A 224 30.27 17.57 15.71
C SER A 224 30.22 17.02 14.28
N ALA A 225 30.10 17.93 13.29
CA ALA A 225 30.03 17.61 11.87
C ALA A 225 31.23 16.73 11.46
N GLY A 226 30.96 15.45 11.20
CA GLY A 226 31.96 14.43 10.88
C GLY A 226 31.59 13.02 11.37
N ALA A 227 30.68 12.90 12.32
CA ALA A 227 30.24 11.61 12.84
C ALA A 227 29.07 11.02 12.03
N ASN A 228 29.34 10.54 10.81
CA ASN A 228 28.49 9.53 10.17
C ASN A 228 28.72 8.19 10.89
N ASP A 229 28.19 8.08 12.11
CA ASP A 229 28.45 6.97 13.00
C ASP A 229 27.17 6.46 13.68
N ILE A 230 27.34 5.48 14.57
CA ILE A 230 26.26 4.85 15.34
C ILE A 230 25.52 5.86 16.22
N VAL A 231 26.19 6.92 16.69
CA VAL A 231 25.61 7.93 17.58
C VAL A 231 24.62 8.78 16.80
N SER A 232 25.02 9.32 15.64
CA SER A 232 24.15 10.10 14.75
C SER A 232 22.90 9.29 14.36
N ASP A 233 23.08 8.05 13.92
CA ASP A 233 21.99 7.14 13.55
C ASP A 233 20.97 6.93 14.70
N ASN A 234 21.45 6.81 15.94
CA ASN A 234 20.58 6.65 17.10
C ASN A 234 19.82 7.94 17.45
N ILE A 235 20.45 9.11 17.28
CA ILE A 235 19.77 10.40 17.51
C ILE A 235 18.72 10.63 16.42
N LYS A 236 19.05 10.39 15.14
CA LYS A 236 18.09 10.41 14.01
C LYS A 236 16.89 9.52 14.29
N LYS A 237 17.13 8.26 14.68
CA LYS A 237 16.07 7.31 15.07
C LYS A 237 15.20 7.87 16.19
N ASN A 238 15.80 8.37 17.27
CA ASN A 238 15.08 8.90 18.42
C ASN A 238 14.23 10.12 18.03
N PHE A 239 14.75 10.99 17.15
CA PHE A 239 14.03 12.14 16.64
C PHE A 239 12.82 11.71 15.80
N LEU A 240 13.03 10.84 14.80
CA LEU A 240 11.95 10.35 13.94
C LEU A 240 10.84 9.64 14.74
N SER A 241 11.20 8.80 15.72
CA SER A 241 10.21 8.16 16.60
C SER A 241 9.50 9.17 17.53
N ALA A 242 10.19 10.21 18.00
CA ALA A 242 9.57 11.25 18.82
C ALA A 242 8.59 12.10 18.00
N ILE A 243 8.94 12.43 16.76
CA ILE A 243 8.06 13.13 15.83
C ILE A 243 6.85 12.26 15.48
N ALA A 244 7.04 10.97 15.18
CA ALA A 244 5.95 10.04 14.89
C ALA A 244 4.95 9.89 16.06
N GLY A 245 5.41 10.11 17.30
CA GLY A 245 4.59 10.08 18.52
C GLY A 245 4.12 11.45 19.04
N LEU A 246 4.09 12.48 18.19
CA LEU A 246 3.47 13.76 18.55
C LEU A 246 1.93 13.61 18.66
N ASP A 247 1.35 14.31 19.62
CA ASP A 247 -0.09 14.33 19.92
C ASP A 247 -0.60 15.77 20.04
N LYS A 248 -1.92 15.93 20.21
CA LYS A 248 -2.65 17.21 20.20
C LYS A 248 -2.06 18.33 21.06
N GLU A 249 -1.48 17.97 22.20
CA GLU A 249 -1.02 18.89 23.24
C GLU A 249 0.44 19.30 23.04
N LYS A 250 1.17 18.60 22.16
CA LYS A 250 2.56 18.90 21.88
C LYS A 250 2.66 20.01 20.85
N THR A 251 3.72 20.78 21.00
CA THR A 251 4.05 21.92 20.16
C THR A 251 5.09 21.50 19.11
N PHE A 252 5.07 22.09 17.91
CA PHE A 252 6.10 21.84 16.90
C PHE A 252 6.62 23.13 16.27
N THR A 253 7.93 23.31 16.36
CA THR A 253 8.63 24.56 16.04
C THR A 253 9.28 24.51 14.66
N GLU A 254 9.63 25.68 14.14
CA GLU A 254 10.38 25.81 12.88
C GLU A 254 11.74 25.09 12.95
N PHE A 255 12.40 25.13 14.11
CA PHE A 255 13.64 24.40 14.35
C PHE A 255 13.46 22.89 14.17
N GLU A 256 12.43 22.31 14.82
CA GLU A 256 12.15 20.88 14.70
C GLU A 256 11.76 20.50 13.25
N ALA A 257 11.05 21.39 12.53
CA ALA A 257 10.68 21.20 11.12
C ALA A 257 11.90 21.23 10.17
N GLU A 258 12.90 22.04 10.46
CA GLU A 258 14.17 22.08 9.73
C GLU A 258 15.00 20.83 9.98
N THR A 259 15.21 20.48 11.26
CA THR A 259 15.95 19.26 11.63
C THR A 259 15.30 18.01 11.03
N LEU A 260 13.96 17.96 10.97
CA LEU A 260 13.26 16.85 10.33
C LEU A 260 13.57 16.74 8.83
N ARG A 261 13.58 17.87 8.11
CA ARG A 261 13.91 17.90 6.68
C ARG A 261 15.33 17.40 6.44
N GLU A 262 16.30 17.92 7.20
CA GLU A 262 17.70 17.50 7.13
C GLU A 262 17.85 15.99 7.35
N ILE A 263 17.18 15.43 8.37
CA ILE A 263 17.26 14.00 8.67
C ILE A 263 16.62 13.15 7.56
N LEU A 264 15.50 13.59 6.99
CA LEU A 264 14.79 12.84 5.96
C LEU A 264 15.54 12.83 4.61
N ASP A 265 16.36 13.85 4.35
CA ASP A 265 17.20 13.95 3.15
C ASP A 265 18.48 13.09 3.25
N GLU A 266 18.86 12.65 4.45
CA GLU A 266 20.06 11.84 4.68
C GLU A 266 19.75 10.35 4.94
N PRO A 267 20.54 9.39 4.43
CA PRO A 267 20.42 8.00 4.83
C PRO A 267 20.93 7.77 6.27
N PHE A 268 20.56 6.62 6.84
CA PHE A 268 21.27 6.06 7.97
C PHE A 268 22.61 5.49 7.51
N TYR A 269 23.63 5.64 8.34
CA TYR A 269 24.94 5.03 8.08
C TYR A 269 24.86 3.50 8.18
N ARG A 270 24.07 2.97 9.12
CA ARG A 270 23.81 1.54 9.31
C ARG A 270 22.34 1.20 9.14
N LYS A 271 22.07 -0.09 8.99
CA LYS A 271 20.70 -0.62 8.94
C LYS A 271 20.02 -0.50 10.30
N ILE A 272 18.96 0.31 10.38
CA ILE A 272 18.10 0.45 11.56
C ILE A 272 16.73 -0.15 11.26
N ASN A 273 16.31 -1.13 12.07
CA ASN A 273 15.01 -1.83 11.92
C ASN A 273 14.71 -2.27 10.48
N GLY A 274 15.73 -2.74 9.75
CA GLY A 274 15.54 -3.22 8.38
C GLY A 274 15.75 -2.17 7.27
N SER A 275 15.96 -0.89 7.59
CA SER A 275 16.10 0.20 6.60
C SER A 275 17.41 0.98 6.79
N ASN A 276 18.07 1.34 5.68
CA ASN A 276 19.13 2.36 5.66
C ASN A 276 18.58 3.75 5.27
N ASN A 277 17.29 3.84 4.99
CA ASN A 277 16.63 5.06 4.54
C ASN A 277 15.76 5.60 5.68
N THR A 278 16.08 6.81 6.12
CA THR A 278 15.40 7.56 7.21
C THR A 278 13.94 7.81 6.88
N GLN A 279 13.65 8.21 5.64
CA GLN A 279 12.29 8.43 5.14
C GLN A 279 11.42 7.16 5.28
N LYS A 280 11.88 6.01 4.78
CA LYS A 280 11.18 4.73 4.90
C LYS A 280 11.03 4.28 6.35
N PHE A 281 12.02 4.54 7.19
CA PHE A 281 11.94 4.25 8.62
C PHE A 281 10.83 5.07 9.26
N PHE A 282 10.79 6.37 8.99
CA PHE A 282 9.76 7.27 9.49
C PHE A 282 8.35 6.88 9.02
N GLU A 283 8.18 6.52 7.74
CA GLU A 283 6.92 5.99 7.22
C GLU A 283 6.45 4.73 7.98
N ASN A 284 7.39 3.83 8.32
CA ASN A 284 7.07 2.63 9.08
C ASN A 284 6.70 2.93 10.53
N GLU A 285 7.37 3.88 11.18
CA GLU A 285 7.02 4.34 12.53
C GLU A 285 5.60 4.92 12.54
N ILE A 286 5.27 5.78 11.57
CA ILE A 286 3.91 6.35 11.41
C ILE A 286 2.85 5.27 11.24
N ARG A 287 3.12 4.23 10.42
CA ARG A 287 2.16 3.15 10.17
C ARG A 287 1.80 2.31 11.39
N ARG A 288 2.64 2.31 12.45
CA ARG A 288 2.36 1.55 13.68
C ARG A 288 1.22 2.12 14.50
N PHE A 289 0.87 3.39 14.28
CA PHE A 289 -0.26 4.03 14.93
C PHE A 289 -1.53 3.78 14.12
N GLU A 290 -2.17 2.62 14.32
CA GLU A 290 -3.43 2.28 13.65
C GLU A 290 -4.64 2.99 14.29
N ASN A 291 -5.53 3.51 13.45
CA ASN A 291 -6.96 3.73 13.71
C ASN A 291 -7.41 4.78 14.73
N THR A 292 -6.68 5.89 14.91
CA THR A 292 -7.26 7.09 15.54
C THR A 292 -6.85 8.35 14.79
N TYR A 293 -7.75 9.35 14.71
CA TYR A 293 -7.36 10.70 14.28
C TYR A 293 -6.38 11.25 15.32
N HIS A 294 -5.08 11.08 15.08
CA HIS A 294 -4.09 11.92 15.73
C HIS A 294 -4.23 13.31 15.11
N THR A 295 -5.10 14.12 15.70
CA THR A 295 -5.13 15.55 15.42
C THR A 295 -3.81 16.07 16.01
N VAL A 296 -2.69 16.07 15.28
CA VAL A 296 -1.40 16.31 15.93
C VAL A 296 -1.29 17.73 16.48
N PHE A 297 -2.02 18.71 15.94
CA PHE A 297 -2.05 20.07 16.49
C PHE A 297 -3.42 20.72 16.37
N GLU A 298 -3.86 21.40 17.42
CA GLU A 298 -4.90 22.44 17.33
C GLU A 298 -4.36 23.64 16.56
N ASN A 299 -3.10 24.03 16.82
CA ASN A 299 -2.44 25.15 16.14
C ASN A 299 -2.18 24.85 14.65
N THR A 300 -2.84 25.63 13.78
CA THR A 300 -2.70 25.50 12.33
C THR A 300 -1.29 25.82 11.83
N ARG A 301 -0.55 26.75 12.46
CA ARG A 301 0.83 27.09 12.04
C ARG A 301 1.75 25.89 12.20
N GLU A 302 1.68 25.22 13.34
CA GLU A 302 2.53 24.08 13.68
C GLU A 302 2.20 22.85 12.81
N TRP A 303 0.90 22.63 12.56
CA TRP A 303 0.46 21.62 11.60
C TRP A 303 1.04 21.87 10.21
N LYS A 304 1.02 23.12 9.72
CA LYS A 304 1.61 23.47 8.42
C LYS A 304 3.11 23.22 8.39
N LEU A 305 3.83 23.58 9.47
CA LEU A 305 5.27 23.31 9.58
C LEU A 305 5.57 21.82 9.43
N LEU A 306 4.85 20.97 10.16
CA LEU A 306 5.04 19.53 10.07
C LEU A 306 4.65 18.99 8.68
N TYR A 307 3.50 19.39 8.14
CA TYR A 307 3.04 18.97 6.80
C TYR A 307 4.08 19.26 5.70
N HIS A 308 4.65 20.46 5.72
CA HIS A 308 5.66 20.89 4.75
C HIS A 308 7.04 20.26 4.98
N ALA A 309 7.32 19.76 6.18
CA ALA A 309 8.54 19.01 6.46
C ALA A 309 8.47 17.53 6.01
N VAL A 310 7.27 16.97 5.84
CA VAL A 310 7.06 15.54 5.55
C VAL A 310 6.20 15.23 4.31
N PRO A 311 6.27 16.02 3.21
CA PRO A 311 5.25 15.98 2.15
C PRO A 311 5.20 14.67 1.36
N ASN A 312 6.28 13.88 1.36
CA ASN A 312 6.42 12.63 0.60
C ASN A 312 6.18 11.36 1.43
N THR A 313 6.17 11.48 2.75
CA THR A 313 5.97 10.35 3.69
C THR A 313 4.52 10.20 4.14
N ILE A 314 3.68 11.22 3.92
CA ILE A 314 2.30 11.22 4.38
C ILE A 314 1.42 10.43 3.41
N SER A 315 0.65 9.50 3.96
CA SER A 315 -0.56 8.98 3.32
C SER A 315 -1.73 9.13 4.27
N PHE A 316 -2.83 9.68 3.77
CA PHE A 316 -4.10 9.75 4.51
C PHE A 316 -4.99 8.52 4.26
N GLU A 317 -4.50 7.49 3.57
CA GLU A 317 -5.27 6.26 3.32
C GLU A 317 -5.53 5.44 4.59
N LYS A 318 -4.65 5.58 5.59
CA LYS A 318 -4.80 5.04 6.94
C LYS A 318 -4.57 6.22 7.87
N ALA A 319 -5.62 6.79 8.47
CA ALA A 319 -5.48 7.96 9.33
C ALA A 319 -4.43 7.72 10.42
N GLY A 320 -3.66 8.76 10.78
CA GLY A 320 -2.82 8.63 11.98
C GLY A 320 -1.69 9.63 12.21
N PHE A 321 -1.26 10.48 11.27
CA PHE A 321 -0.10 11.35 11.53
C PHE A 321 -0.31 12.85 11.29
N LEU A 322 -1.24 13.22 10.42
CA LEU A 322 -1.62 14.62 10.20
C LEU A 322 -3.12 14.74 9.90
N ALA A 323 -3.87 13.67 10.11
CA ALA A 323 -5.28 13.61 9.74
C ALA A 323 -6.09 14.53 10.65
N PHE A 324 -6.99 15.29 10.04
CA PHE A 324 -7.97 16.13 10.70
C PHE A 324 -9.33 15.88 10.04
N ASP A 325 -10.43 16.28 10.67
CA ASP A 325 -11.73 16.19 10.01
C ASP A 325 -11.86 17.33 8.99
N PRO A 326 -11.85 17.04 7.66
CA PRO A 326 -11.95 18.09 6.65
C PRO A 326 -13.34 18.73 6.61
N LEU A 327 -14.35 18.15 7.27
CA LEU A 327 -15.73 18.63 7.26
C LEU A 327 -15.98 19.68 8.35
N GLU A 328 -15.05 19.83 9.30
CA GLU A 328 -15.11 20.86 10.34
C GLU A 328 -14.64 22.22 9.80
N PRO A 329 -15.42 23.31 9.98
CA PRO A 329 -15.11 24.62 9.42
C PRO A 329 -13.75 25.19 9.84
N GLU A 330 -13.33 24.94 11.08
CA GLU A 330 -12.06 25.37 11.66
C GLU A 330 -10.83 24.81 10.92
N ASN A 331 -10.98 23.67 10.25
CA ASN A 331 -9.89 23.01 9.53
C ASN A 331 -9.72 23.50 8.09
N ILE A 332 -10.47 24.50 7.64
CA ILE A 332 -10.41 24.98 6.25
C ILE A 332 -9.00 25.44 5.85
N LEU A 333 -8.26 26.07 6.77
CA LEU A 333 -6.89 26.51 6.51
C LEU A 333 -5.91 25.34 6.36
N LYS A 334 -6.13 24.23 7.08
CA LYS A 334 -5.35 22.99 6.91
C LYS A 334 -5.72 22.29 5.60
N TRP A 335 -7.01 22.31 5.25
CA TRP A 335 -7.51 21.77 3.99
C TRP A 335 -6.87 22.44 2.78
N GLU A 336 -6.84 23.77 2.73
CA GLU A 336 -6.34 24.48 1.54
C GLU A 336 -4.87 24.16 1.22
N GLU A 337 -4.04 23.91 2.24
CA GLU A 337 -2.62 23.54 2.10
C GLU A 337 -2.38 22.16 1.48
N LEU A 338 -3.35 21.25 1.57
CA LEU A 338 -3.17 19.87 1.11
C LEU A 338 -3.05 19.79 -0.42
N LYS A 339 -2.12 18.96 -0.90
CA LYS A 339 -2.09 18.50 -2.29
C LYS A 339 -3.42 17.81 -2.67
N PRO A 340 -3.90 17.90 -3.94
CA PRO A 340 -5.16 17.29 -4.36
C PRO A 340 -5.29 15.79 -4.03
N SER A 341 -4.22 15.01 -4.22
CA SER A 341 -4.20 13.58 -3.88
C SER A 341 -4.42 13.33 -2.38
N HIS A 342 -3.90 14.20 -1.52
CA HIS A 342 -4.06 14.13 -0.07
C HIS A 342 -5.47 14.55 0.35
N LYS A 343 -6.01 15.61 -0.26
CA LYS A 343 -7.41 16.07 -0.08
C LYS A 343 -8.40 14.92 -0.30
N ILE A 344 -8.25 14.21 -1.42
CA ILE A 344 -9.11 13.08 -1.78
C ILE A 344 -8.97 11.91 -0.80
N ARG A 345 -7.74 11.55 -0.40
CA ARG A 345 -7.51 10.45 0.57
C ARG A 345 -8.10 10.75 1.95
N LEU A 346 -7.92 11.97 2.45
CA LEU A 346 -8.48 12.39 3.74
C LEU A 346 -10.00 12.38 3.72
N LEU A 347 -10.60 12.85 2.62
CA LEU A 347 -12.05 12.84 2.45
C LEU A 347 -12.60 11.40 2.34
N GLU A 348 -11.90 10.50 1.64
CA GLU A 348 -12.28 9.08 1.55
C GLU A 348 -12.30 8.39 2.91
N TYR A 349 -11.29 8.64 3.74
CA TYR A 349 -11.26 8.13 5.09
C TYR A 349 -12.44 8.67 5.92
N ARG A 350 -12.69 9.99 5.87
CA ARG A 350 -13.79 10.61 6.63
C ARG A 350 -15.16 10.13 6.17
N CYS A 351 -15.42 10.08 4.85
CA CYS A 351 -16.69 9.61 4.31
C CYS A 351 -16.97 8.14 4.64
N GLY A 352 -15.94 7.32 4.90
CA GLY A 352 -16.13 5.94 5.37
C GLY A 352 -16.92 5.87 6.68
N SER A 353 -16.77 6.86 7.57
CA SER A 353 -17.54 6.96 8.81
C SER A 353 -18.95 7.54 8.65
N LEU A 354 -19.31 8.00 7.44
CA LEU A 354 -20.60 8.59 7.11
C LEU A 354 -21.45 7.66 6.22
N CYS A 355 -21.11 6.38 6.14
CA CYS A 355 -21.85 5.38 5.39
C CYS A 355 -22.66 4.50 6.34
N LEU A 356 -23.95 4.36 6.09
CA LEU A 356 -24.77 3.34 6.73
C LEU A 356 -24.42 1.96 6.15
N SER A 357 -24.42 0.96 7.03
CA SER A 357 -24.39 -0.46 6.64
C SER A 357 -25.77 -0.97 6.22
N ASP A 358 -26.84 -0.26 6.57
CA ASP A 358 -28.23 -0.59 6.22
C ASP A 358 -28.97 0.65 5.71
N LEU A 359 -29.39 0.63 4.44
CA LEU A 359 -30.10 1.74 3.81
C LEU A 359 -31.53 1.92 4.31
N ASN A 360 -32.13 0.91 4.95
CA ASN A 360 -33.49 1.03 5.50
C ASN A 360 -33.56 2.02 6.68
N ILE A 361 -32.41 2.35 7.27
CA ILE A 361 -32.28 3.37 8.30
C ILE A 361 -32.27 4.76 7.63
N PRO A 362 -33.06 5.73 8.12
CA PRO A 362 -32.99 7.10 7.63
C PRO A 362 -31.58 7.68 7.75
N TYR A 363 -31.06 8.27 6.67
CA TYR A 363 -29.75 8.90 6.69
C TYR A 363 -29.76 10.13 7.61
N PRO A 364 -28.92 10.19 8.67
CA PRO A 364 -28.98 11.24 9.68
C PRO A 364 -28.84 12.65 9.10
N GLU A 365 -29.64 13.61 9.57
CA GLU A 365 -29.59 14.97 9.05
C GLU A 365 -28.24 15.67 9.29
N GLN A 366 -27.58 15.36 10.41
CA GLN A 366 -26.21 15.84 10.65
C GLN A 366 -25.26 15.34 9.56
N TRP A 367 -25.36 14.07 9.16
CA TRP A 367 -24.54 13.50 8.09
C TRP A 367 -24.88 14.09 6.73
N LYS A 368 -26.17 14.40 6.44
CA LYS A 368 -26.55 15.15 5.23
C LYS A 368 -25.85 16.51 5.18
N ARG A 369 -25.79 17.24 6.29
CA ARG A 369 -25.07 18.52 6.38
C ARG A 369 -23.57 18.33 6.14
N SER A 370 -22.96 17.33 6.78
CA SER A 370 -21.54 16.98 6.57
C SER A 370 -21.25 16.62 5.10
N MET A 371 -22.14 15.88 4.44
CA MET A 371 -21.99 15.52 3.03
C MET A 371 -22.20 16.70 2.08
N LYS A 372 -23.03 17.70 2.43
CA LYS A 372 -23.07 18.97 1.69
C LYS A 372 -21.73 19.69 1.73
N THR A 373 -21.05 19.66 2.89
CA THR A 373 -19.67 20.19 3.01
C THR A 373 -18.70 19.37 2.18
N ALA A 374 -18.72 18.03 2.29
CA ALA A 374 -17.87 17.15 1.48
C ALA A 374 -18.02 17.41 -0.02
N ASN A 375 -19.26 17.58 -0.51
CA ASN A 375 -19.54 17.86 -1.91
C ASN A 375 -19.00 19.24 -2.35
N ARG A 376 -19.07 20.26 -1.49
CA ARG A 376 -18.41 21.56 -1.75
C ARG A 376 -16.89 21.45 -1.82
N LEU A 377 -16.29 20.62 -0.97
CA LEU A 377 -14.84 20.38 -0.99
C LEU A 377 -14.42 19.63 -2.26
N LEU A 378 -15.19 18.65 -2.72
CA LEU A 378 -15.00 17.99 -4.02
C LEU A 378 -15.12 18.99 -5.18
N ASP A 379 -16.09 19.89 -5.14
CA ASP A 379 -16.25 20.93 -6.17
C ASP A 379 -15.06 21.89 -6.21
N LYS A 380 -14.43 22.19 -5.07
CA LYS A 380 -13.16 22.95 -5.05
C LYS A 380 -12.03 22.21 -5.77
N ILE A 381 -11.89 20.91 -5.53
CA ILE A 381 -10.89 20.08 -6.23
C ILE A 381 -11.19 20.05 -7.72
N ARG A 382 -12.46 19.85 -8.10
CA ARG A 382 -12.93 19.87 -9.49
C ARG A 382 -12.54 21.15 -10.22
N ARG A 383 -12.78 22.32 -9.60
CA ARG A 383 -12.48 23.63 -10.20
C ARG A 383 -10.97 23.84 -10.41
N ALA A 384 -10.14 23.28 -9.54
CA ALA A 384 -8.68 23.34 -9.69
C ALA A 384 -8.18 22.51 -10.90
N ASP A 385 -8.90 21.45 -11.27
CA ASP A 385 -8.55 20.55 -12.38
C ASP A 385 -9.06 21.04 -13.77
N GLY A 386 -9.49 22.30 -13.90
CA GLY A 386 -9.69 22.96 -15.20
C GLY A 386 -10.81 22.40 -16.09
N GLU A 387 -12.05 22.36 -15.57
CA GLU A 387 -13.26 21.90 -16.28
C GLU A 387 -13.30 20.41 -16.69
N LYS A 388 -12.30 19.60 -16.29
CA LYS A 388 -12.25 18.15 -16.60
C LYS A 388 -13.51 17.39 -16.18
N PHE A 389 -14.18 17.83 -15.12
CA PHE A 389 -15.42 17.21 -14.64
C PHE A 389 -16.58 18.20 -14.60
N ARG A 390 -17.78 17.71 -14.96
CA ARG A 390 -19.03 18.48 -14.93
C ARG A 390 -19.58 18.58 -13.51
N GLU A 391 -19.48 17.51 -12.74
CA GLU A 391 -20.07 17.42 -11.40
C GLU A 391 -19.01 17.05 -10.35
N ALA A 392 -19.21 17.49 -9.10
CA ALA A 392 -18.23 17.30 -8.02
C ALA A 392 -17.96 15.82 -7.69
N TRP A 393 -19.00 14.98 -7.72
CA TRP A 393 -18.88 13.54 -7.43
C TRP A 393 -18.00 12.80 -8.44
N GLN A 394 -17.86 13.31 -9.67
CA GLN A 394 -17.04 12.69 -10.73
C GLN A 394 -15.56 12.66 -10.33
N VAL A 395 -15.10 13.63 -9.53
CA VAL A 395 -13.76 13.59 -8.94
C VAL A 395 -13.60 12.33 -8.10
N ALA A 396 -14.53 12.04 -7.20
CA ALA A 396 -14.46 10.84 -6.36
C ALA A 396 -14.53 9.54 -7.19
N TRP A 397 -15.36 9.55 -8.24
CA TRP A 397 -15.54 8.41 -9.14
C TRP A 397 -14.25 8.06 -9.90
N GLU A 398 -13.59 9.06 -10.48
CA GLU A 398 -12.37 8.89 -11.28
C GLU A 398 -11.17 8.44 -10.43
N TYR A 399 -11.10 8.92 -9.19
CA TYR A 399 -10.10 8.47 -8.21
C TYR A 399 -10.48 7.16 -7.51
N ARG A 400 -11.57 6.48 -7.92
CA ARG A 400 -12.06 5.21 -7.37
C ARG A 400 -12.23 5.25 -5.85
N ARG A 401 -12.91 6.27 -5.35
CA ARG A 401 -13.15 6.53 -3.91
C ARG A 401 -14.56 6.10 -3.49
N GLY A 402 -14.67 4.82 -3.15
CA GLY A 402 -15.96 4.15 -2.92
C GLY A 402 -16.72 4.67 -1.71
N ASN A 403 -16.04 5.07 -0.63
CA ASN A 403 -16.72 5.62 0.56
C ASN A 403 -17.35 6.98 0.26
N ILE A 404 -16.63 7.87 -0.45
CA ILE A 404 -17.18 9.18 -0.85
C ILE A 404 -18.42 8.98 -1.71
N VAL A 405 -18.33 8.12 -2.74
CA VAL A 405 -19.45 7.82 -3.64
C VAL A 405 -20.64 7.27 -2.86
N ASN A 406 -20.42 6.30 -1.97
CA ASN A 406 -21.48 5.72 -1.13
C ASN A 406 -22.19 6.80 -0.31
N ALA A 407 -21.44 7.61 0.43
CA ALA A 407 -22.01 8.65 1.29
C ALA A 407 -22.75 9.73 0.48
N LEU A 408 -22.28 10.07 -0.73
CA LEU A 408 -22.98 11.01 -1.62
C LEU A 408 -24.33 10.45 -2.07
N ILE A 409 -24.41 9.16 -2.41
CA ILE A 409 -25.67 8.52 -2.78
C ILE A 409 -26.63 8.46 -1.58
N GLN A 410 -26.16 8.01 -0.40
CA GLN A 410 -27.02 7.93 0.80
C GLN A 410 -27.55 9.29 1.26
N SER A 411 -26.76 10.35 1.07
CA SER A 411 -27.17 11.72 1.39
C SER A 411 -28.11 12.36 0.36
N GLY A 412 -28.32 11.71 -0.81
CA GLY A 412 -29.14 12.22 -1.91
C GLY A 412 -28.45 13.28 -2.78
N LEU A 413 -27.13 13.43 -2.66
CA LEU A 413 -26.33 14.38 -3.46
C LEU A 413 -25.82 13.76 -4.77
N MET A 414 -25.96 12.46 -4.94
CA MET A 414 -25.64 11.72 -6.16
C MET A 414 -26.74 10.67 -6.39
N GLU A 415 -27.13 10.47 -7.65
CA GLU A 415 -28.04 9.37 -7.99
C GLU A 415 -27.30 8.02 -8.00
N ILE A 416 -28.03 6.93 -7.77
CA ILE A 416 -27.47 5.59 -7.92
C ILE A 416 -27.07 5.41 -9.41
N PRO A 417 -25.80 5.12 -9.71
CA PRO A 417 -25.33 5.04 -11.09
C PRO A 417 -25.94 3.85 -11.83
N GLY A 418 -26.29 4.04 -13.11
CA GLY A 418 -26.84 2.98 -13.98
C GLY A 418 -25.90 2.43 -15.06
N GLY A 419 -24.72 3.04 -15.25
CA GLY A 419 -23.82 2.82 -16.39
C GLY A 419 -22.89 1.59 -16.33
N ASP A 420 -22.06 1.43 -17.38
CA ASP A 420 -21.19 0.27 -17.67
C ASP A 420 -19.91 0.14 -16.82
N GLY A 421 -19.83 0.81 -15.67
CA GLY A 421 -18.67 0.72 -14.77
C GLY A 421 -18.94 -0.21 -13.58
N ARG A 422 -17.89 -0.84 -13.02
CA ARG A 422 -18.00 -1.48 -11.71
C ARG A 422 -18.47 -0.43 -10.70
N PHE A 423 -19.60 -0.66 -10.07
CA PHE A 423 -20.01 0.13 -8.92
C PHE A 423 -19.04 -0.20 -7.77
N TRP A 424 -18.14 0.73 -7.46
CA TRP A 424 -17.10 0.51 -6.46
C TRP A 424 -17.62 0.89 -5.08
N LEU A 425 -18.16 -0.09 -4.35
CA LEU A 425 -18.25 0.00 -2.90
C LEU A 425 -17.09 -0.76 -2.26
N PRO A 426 -16.53 -0.29 -1.14
CA PRO A 426 -15.50 -1.03 -0.43
C PRO A 426 -15.99 -2.43 -0.09
N SER A 427 -15.28 -3.46 -0.54
CA SER A 427 -15.65 -4.87 -0.33
C SER A 427 -15.73 -5.24 1.16
N GLY A 428 -16.68 -6.09 1.52
CA GLY A 428 -16.84 -6.65 2.87
C GLY A 428 -18.03 -6.06 3.62
N ASN A 429 -17.87 -4.88 4.22
CA ASN A 429 -18.87 -4.31 5.15
C ASN A 429 -20.11 -3.71 4.49
N TYR A 430 -20.08 -3.46 3.17
CA TYR A 430 -21.18 -2.78 2.45
C TYR A 430 -21.95 -3.68 1.50
N GLN A 431 -21.68 -4.99 1.48
CA GLN A 431 -22.32 -5.91 0.53
C GLN A 431 -23.86 -5.95 0.67
N LYS A 432 -24.37 -5.77 1.90
CA LYS A 432 -25.82 -5.55 2.15
C LYS A 432 -26.34 -4.30 1.43
N THR A 433 -25.61 -3.20 1.57
CA THR A 433 -25.90 -1.89 0.97
C THR A 433 -25.92 -1.96 -0.56
N GLU A 434 -25.04 -2.77 -1.19
CA GLU A 434 -25.02 -2.98 -2.65
C GLU A 434 -26.36 -3.52 -3.17
N PHE A 435 -26.91 -4.54 -2.51
CA PHE A 435 -28.21 -5.11 -2.90
C PHE A 435 -29.38 -4.19 -2.61
N GLN A 436 -29.32 -3.39 -1.55
CA GLN A 436 -30.34 -2.38 -1.28
C GLN A 436 -30.30 -1.25 -2.34
N TYR A 437 -29.12 -0.90 -2.87
CA TYR A 437 -29.02 0.01 -4.02
C TYR A 437 -29.60 -0.59 -5.30
N LEU A 438 -29.40 -1.88 -5.54
CA LEU A 438 -30.02 -2.60 -6.65
C LEU A 438 -31.56 -2.47 -6.59
N LEU A 439 -32.16 -2.72 -5.43
CA LEU A 439 -33.60 -2.59 -5.21
C LEU A 439 -34.09 -1.15 -5.46
N ARG A 440 -33.46 -0.16 -4.82
CA ARG A 440 -33.83 1.25 -4.97
C ARG A 440 -33.69 1.75 -6.40
N TYR A 441 -32.66 1.30 -7.12
CA TYR A 441 -32.50 1.63 -8.54
C TYR A 441 -33.66 1.07 -9.37
N ARG A 442 -34.02 -0.21 -9.15
CA ARG A 442 -35.11 -0.86 -9.85
C ARG A 442 -36.46 -0.22 -9.55
N GLU A 443 -36.72 0.13 -8.30
CA GLU A 443 -37.95 0.84 -7.88
C GLU A 443 -38.06 2.21 -8.58
N LYS A 444 -36.97 2.97 -8.63
CA LYS A 444 -36.95 4.31 -9.26
C LYS A 444 -37.03 4.26 -10.80
N HIS A 445 -36.38 3.29 -11.43
CA HIS A 445 -36.15 3.29 -12.88
C HIS A 445 -36.90 2.18 -13.63
N GLY A 446 -37.58 1.26 -12.94
CA GLY A 446 -38.29 0.13 -13.53
C GLY A 446 -37.39 -0.91 -14.22
N ARG A 447 -36.07 -0.83 -14.04
CA ARG A 447 -35.09 -1.71 -14.69
C ARG A 447 -33.87 -1.96 -13.81
N THR A 448 -33.18 -3.05 -14.09
CA THR A 448 -31.95 -3.44 -13.40
C THR A 448 -30.75 -2.62 -13.92
N PRO A 449 -29.85 -2.12 -13.04
CA PRO A 449 -28.69 -1.36 -13.48
C PRO A 449 -27.65 -2.28 -14.13
N LYS A 450 -26.89 -1.75 -15.10
CA LYS A 450 -25.93 -2.56 -15.88
C LYS A 450 -24.81 -3.18 -15.05
N TRP A 451 -24.38 -2.53 -13.97
CA TRP A 451 -23.36 -3.07 -13.07
C TRP A 451 -23.81 -4.33 -12.35
N ALA A 452 -25.12 -4.58 -12.21
CA ALA A 452 -25.63 -5.82 -11.62
C ALA A 452 -25.28 -7.04 -12.51
N SER A 453 -25.37 -6.90 -13.84
CA SER A 453 -24.95 -7.92 -14.80
C SER A 453 -23.44 -8.20 -14.72
N GLN A 454 -22.63 -7.17 -14.45
CA GLN A 454 -21.18 -7.35 -14.22
C GLN A 454 -20.89 -8.09 -12.91
N TYR A 455 -21.67 -7.82 -11.87
CA TYR A 455 -21.55 -8.48 -10.56
C TYR A 455 -21.78 -9.99 -10.67
N ILE A 456 -22.72 -10.42 -11.50
CA ILE A 456 -23.03 -11.84 -11.75
C ILE A 456 -22.44 -12.39 -13.06
N SER A 457 -21.34 -11.81 -13.54
CA SER A 457 -20.73 -12.15 -14.84
C SER A 457 -20.23 -13.61 -14.99
N SER A 458 -20.22 -14.39 -13.91
CA SER A 458 -19.85 -15.81 -13.90
C SER A 458 -20.73 -16.60 -12.94
N MET A 459 -20.80 -17.93 -13.11
CA MET A 459 -21.56 -18.81 -12.22
C MET A 459 -21.09 -18.70 -10.77
N ASP A 460 -19.77 -18.67 -10.53
CA ASP A 460 -19.21 -18.54 -9.19
C ASP A 460 -19.62 -17.23 -8.50
N ASN A 461 -19.61 -16.12 -9.24
CA ASN A 461 -20.00 -14.82 -8.70
C ASN A 461 -21.51 -14.77 -8.44
N ALA A 462 -22.31 -15.34 -9.34
CA ALA A 462 -23.74 -15.47 -9.15
C ALA A 462 -24.05 -16.30 -7.90
N TYR A 463 -23.46 -17.49 -7.76
CA TYR A 463 -23.66 -18.31 -6.56
C TYR A 463 -23.27 -17.58 -5.28
N LYS A 464 -22.11 -16.92 -5.24
CA LYS A 464 -21.71 -16.09 -4.09
C LYS A 464 -22.74 -15.02 -3.76
N ALA A 465 -23.32 -14.37 -4.78
CA ALA A 465 -24.37 -13.37 -4.60
C ALA A 465 -25.62 -13.98 -3.96
N PHE A 466 -26.13 -15.08 -4.52
CA PHE A 466 -27.33 -15.76 -4.02
C PHE A 466 -27.12 -16.34 -2.62
N THR A 467 -25.96 -16.96 -2.35
CA THR A 467 -25.59 -17.45 -1.02
C THR A 467 -25.52 -16.31 0.00
N PHE A 468 -24.93 -15.16 -0.36
CA PHE A 468 -24.91 -14.00 0.52
C PHE A 468 -26.32 -13.50 0.83
N VAL A 469 -27.20 -13.38 -0.17
CA VAL A 469 -28.61 -12.96 0.03
C VAL A 469 -29.35 -13.96 0.94
N ARG A 470 -29.10 -15.26 0.78
CA ARG A 470 -29.67 -16.32 1.63
C ARG A 470 -29.30 -16.11 3.10
N GLU A 471 -28.01 -15.91 3.36
CA GLU A 471 -27.42 -15.87 4.70
C GLU A 471 -27.58 -14.49 5.37
N SER A 472 -27.82 -13.45 4.58
CA SER A 472 -28.02 -12.10 5.08
C SER A 472 -29.37 -11.89 5.76
N PRO A 473 -29.45 -10.95 6.72
CA PRO A 473 -30.67 -10.62 7.47
C PRO A 473 -31.60 -9.69 6.67
N PHE A 474 -31.90 -10.04 5.41
CA PHE A 474 -32.96 -9.41 4.62
C PHE A 474 -34.32 -10.00 4.99
N SER A 475 -35.38 -9.21 4.89
CA SER A 475 -36.76 -9.73 4.97
C SER A 475 -37.05 -10.69 3.81
N SER A 476 -38.03 -11.59 3.96
CA SER A 476 -38.39 -12.54 2.89
C SER A 476 -38.79 -11.83 1.59
N GLY A 477 -39.47 -10.67 1.69
CA GLY A 477 -39.80 -9.82 0.54
C GLY A 477 -38.55 -9.27 -0.15
N GLU A 478 -37.62 -8.68 0.61
CA GLU A 478 -36.36 -8.15 0.05
C GLU A 478 -35.53 -9.27 -0.60
N LYS A 479 -35.45 -10.45 0.01
CA LYS A 479 -34.75 -11.60 -0.61
C LYS A 479 -35.38 -11.96 -1.95
N LYS A 480 -36.71 -12.00 -2.02
CA LYS A 480 -37.42 -12.25 -3.27
C LYS A 480 -37.08 -11.20 -4.33
N ASP A 481 -37.19 -9.93 -3.99
CA ASP A 481 -36.95 -8.85 -4.96
C ASP A 481 -35.49 -8.78 -5.43
N ILE A 482 -34.52 -9.03 -4.54
CA ILE A 482 -33.09 -9.07 -4.89
C ILE A 482 -32.83 -10.25 -5.82
N CYS A 483 -33.29 -11.45 -5.48
CA CYS A 483 -33.08 -12.64 -6.30
C CYS A 483 -33.69 -12.46 -7.69
N MET A 484 -34.91 -11.91 -7.78
CA MET A 484 -35.54 -11.59 -9.07
C MET A 484 -34.75 -10.55 -9.86
N ALA A 485 -34.24 -9.49 -9.21
CA ALA A 485 -33.42 -8.50 -9.88
C ALA A 485 -32.08 -9.07 -10.41
N LEU A 486 -31.48 -10.02 -9.69
CA LEU A 486 -30.28 -10.74 -10.14
C LEU A 486 -30.58 -11.68 -11.32
N LEU A 487 -31.71 -12.37 -11.29
CA LEU A 487 -32.18 -13.19 -12.41
C LEU A 487 -32.46 -12.32 -13.64
N ASP A 488 -33.12 -11.17 -13.48
CA ASP A 488 -33.32 -10.18 -14.54
C ASP A 488 -31.98 -9.67 -15.10
N ALA A 489 -30.98 -9.42 -14.23
CA ALA A 489 -29.63 -9.04 -14.67
C ALA A 489 -28.97 -10.14 -15.51
N ALA A 490 -29.17 -11.42 -15.15
CA ALA A 490 -28.58 -12.56 -15.85
C ALA A 490 -29.20 -12.73 -17.23
N TRP A 491 -30.53 -12.60 -17.30
CA TRP A 491 -31.29 -12.64 -18.55
C TRP A 491 -30.85 -11.53 -19.51
N ASN A 492 -30.78 -10.29 -19.01
CA ASN A 492 -30.39 -9.12 -19.80
C ASN A 492 -28.92 -9.14 -20.23
N SER A 493 -28.06 -9.84 -19.49
CA SER A 493 -26.65 -10.02 -19.87
C SER A 493 -26.52 -11.04 -21.00
N THR A 494 -26.91 -12.28 -20.71
CA THR A 494 -26.77 -13.41 -21.63
C THR A 494 -27.87 -14.44 -21.32
N PRO A 495 -28.90 -14.61 -22.18
CA PRO A 495 -29.98 -15.56 -21.93
C PRO A 495 -29.52 -17.00 -21.65
N CYS A 496 -28.46 -17.48 -22.30
CA CYS A 496 -27.89 -18.81 -22.04
C CYS A 496 -27.26 -18.92 -20.64
N PHE A 497 -26.71 -17.83 -20.10
CA PHE A 497 -26.17 -17.80 -18.74
C PHE A 497 -27.29 -17.88 -17.70
N TYR A 498 -28.41 -17.17 -17.94
CA TYR A 498 -29.60 -17.25 -17.11
C TYR A 498 -30.09 -18.69 -16.93
N TRP A 499 -30.28 -19.44 -18.02
CA TRP A 499 -30.78 -20.82 -17.93
C TRP A 499 -29.84 -21.76 -17.18
N ARG A 500 -28.53 -21.60 -17.38
CA ARG A 500 -27.50 -22.34 -16.63
C ARG A 500 -27.51 -21.99 -15.14
N LEU A 501 -27.72 -20.72 -14.82
CA LEU A 501 -27.83 -20.23 -13.45
C LEU A 501 -29.06 -20.80 -12.74
N VAL A 502 -30.24 -20.74 -13.38
CA VAL A 502 -31.48 -21.30 -12.83
C VAL A 502 -31.33 -22.80 -12.59
N HIS A 503 -30.83 -23.56 -13.57
CA HIS A 503 -30.54 -24.99 -13.39
C HIS A 503 -29.58 -25.25 -12.22
N GLY A 504 -28.51 -24.45 -12.14
CA GLY A 504 -27.55 -24.51 -11.05
C GLY A 504 -28.17 -24.28 -9.66
N LEU A 505 -29.14 -23.38 -9.56
CA LEU A 505 -29.86 -23.14 -8.31
C LEU A 505 -30.77 -24.33 -7.92
N PHE A 506 -31.38 -25.02 -8.89
CA PHE A 506 -32.14 -26.26 -8.65
C PHE A 506 -31.24 -27.37 -8.10
N ASP A 507 -30.04 -27.53 -8.65
CA ASP A 507 -29.11 -28.61 -8.29
C ASP A 507 -28.42 -28.37 -6.94
N ALA A 508 -27.86 -27.17 -6.74
CA ALA A 508 -27.06 -26.88 -5.56
C ALA A 508 -27.90 -26.50 -4.33
N HIS A 509 -29.03 -25.80 -4.51
CA HIS A 509 -29.80 -25.23 -3.41
C HIS A 509 -31.34 -25.32 -3.57
N PRO A 510 -31.92 -26.54 -3.59
CA PRO A 510 -33.36 -26.80 -3.66
C PRO A 510 -34.26 -25.93 -2.77
N ASP A 511 -33.88 -25.78 -1.50
CA ASP A 511 -34.69 -25.08 -0.51
C ASP A 511 -34.51 -23.56 -0.58
N PHE A 512 -33.44 -23.10 -1.24
CA PHE A 512 -33.20 -21.69 -1.47
C PHE A 512 -34.16 -21.11 -2.52
N LEU A 513 -34.51 -21.87 -3.57
CA LEU A 513 -35.49 -21.45 -4.57
C LEU A 513 -36.84 -21.11 -3.94
N LYS A 514 -37.27 -21.91 -2.94
CA LYS A 514 -38.50 -21.69 -2.17
C LYS A 514 -38.50 -20.41 -1.34
N MET A 515 -37.36 -19.74 -1.18
CA MET A 515 -37.26 -18.46 -0.47
C MET A 515 -37.72 -17.28 -1.34
N PHE A 516 -37.79 -17.43 -2.67
CA PHE A 516 -38.17 -16.34 -3.57
C PHE A 516 -39.10 -16.73 -4.72
N LEU A 517 -39.31 -18.03 -4.95
CA LEU A 517 -40.30 -18.56 -5.88
C LEU A 517 -41.34 -19.37 -5.10
N ASP A 518 -42.61 -19.25 -5.49
CA ASP A 518 -43.66 -20.13 -4.97
C ASP A 518 -43.60 -21.54 -5.61
N GLY A 519 -44.35 -22.48 -5.03
CA GLY A 519 -44.33 -23.87 -5.50
C GLY A 519 -44.78 -24.03 -6.96
N GLY A 520 -45.72 -23.21 -7.43
CA GLY A 520 -46.20 -23.23 -8.80
C GLY A 520 -45.17 -22.65 -9.78
N GLU A 521 -44.54 -21.53 -9.41
CA GLU A 521 -43.44 -20.90 -10.13
C GLU A 521 -42.25 -21.86 -10.29
N ILE A 522 -41.89 -22.59 -9.24
CA ILE A 522 -40.81 -23.59 -9.26
C ILE A 522 -41.14 -24.71 -10.24
N THR A 523 -42.35 -25.27 -10.19
CA THR A 523 -42.79 -26.33 -11.10
C THR A 523 -42.81 -25.84 -12.55
N ALA A 524 -43.39 -24.66 -12.82
CA ALA A 524 -43.43 -24.08 -14.17
C ALA A 524 -42.03 -23.81 -14.75
N LEU A 525 -41.09 -23.32 -13.93
CA LEU A 525 -39.69 -23.12 -14.31
C LEU A 525 -38.98 -24.45 -14.62
N ALA A 526 -39.22 -25.48 -13.81
CA ALA A 526 -38.66 -26.81 -14.03
C ALA A 526 -39.22 -27.46 -15.31
N GLU A 527 -40.52 -27.33 -15.57
CA GLU A 527 -41.16 -27.78 -16.83
C GLU A 527 -40.56 -27.08 -18.04
N THR A 528 -40.39 -25.77 -17.96
CA THR A 528 -39.78 -24.96 -19.03
C THR A 528 -38.35 -25.40 -19.31
N LEU A 529 -37.55 -25.64 -18.27
CA LEU A 529 -36.16 -26.11 -18.40
C LEU A 529 -36.07 -27.53 -18.97
N MET A 530 -36.96 -28.45 -18.58
CA MET A 530 -37.00 -29.80 -19.17
C MET A 530 -37.36 -29.78 -20.67
N GLY A 531 -38.06 -28.75 -21.15
CA GLY A 531 -38.36 -28.56 -22.57
C GLY A 531 -37.18 -28.04 -23.40
N CYS A 532 -36.06 -27.65 -22.78
CA CYS A 532 -34.91 -27.08 -23.48
C CYS A 532 -34.03 -28.17 -24.13
N PRO A 533 -33.77 -28.09 -25.45
CA PRO A 533 -32.90 -29.05 -26.13
C PRO A 533 -31.45 -28.92 -25.62
N GLY A 534 -30.83 -30.05 -25.27
CA GLY A 534 -29.42 -30.10 -24.84
C GLY A 534 -29.18 -30.17 -23.31
N LEU A 535 -30.21 -30.36 -22.49
CA LEU A 535 -30.01 -30.75 -21.08
C LEU A 535 -29.41 -32.16 -20.97
N SER A 536 -28.51 -32.35 -20.00
CA SER A 536 -27.99 -33.69 -19.68
C SER A 536 -29.06 -34.55 -18.98
N ASP A 537 -28.86 -35.86 -18.96
CA ASP A 537 -29.74 -36.79 -18.25
C ASP A 537 -29.79 -36.50 -16.74
N SER A 538 -28.64 -36.12 -16.16
CA SER A 538 -28.54 -35.70 -14.77
C SER A 538 -29.34 -34.42 -14.49
N ALA A 539 -29.35 -33.46 -15.41
CA ALA A 539 -30.15 -32.25 -15.28
C ALA A 539 -31.65 -32.55 -15.35
N HIS A 540 -32.06 -33.45 -16.25
CA HIS A 540 -33.44 -33.94 -16.32
C HIS A 540 -33.86 -34.64 -15.03
N GLU A 541 -32.99 -35.47 -14.45
CA GLU A 541 -33.28 -36.17 -13.19
C GLU A 541 -33.48 -35.17 -12.03
N THR A 542 -32.60 -34.16 -11.91
CA THR A 542 -32.70 -33.11 -10.89
C THR A 542 -34.01 -32.32 -11.02
N LEU A 543 -34.38 -31.90 -12.24
CA LEU A 543 -35.60 -31.12 -12.48
C LEU A 543 -36.89 -31.94 -12.35
N SER A 544 -36.86 -33.23 -12.69
CA SER A 544 -38.05 -34.11 -12.63
C SER A 544 -38.65 -34.24 -11.23
N ARG A 545 -37.86 -34.02 -10.18
CA ARG A 545 -38.33 -33.98 -8.80
C ARG A 545 -39.39 -32.91 -8.54
N TYR A 546 -39.40 -31.85 -9.35
CA TYR A 546 -40.26 -30.67 -9.16
C TYR A 546 -41.48 -30.64 -10.07
N THR A 547 -41.57 -31.59 -11.00
CA THR A 547 -42.62 -31.67 -12.02
C THR A 547 -43.44 -32.95 -11.92
N MET A 548 -43.06 -33.85 -11.01
CA MET A 548 -43.67 -35.16 -10.82
C MET A 548 -44.04 -35.40 -9.36
N SER A 549 -45.00 -36.29 -9.11
CA SER A 549 -45.33 -36.69 -7.73
C SER A 549 -44.16 -37.45 -7.08
N GLU A 550 -44.00 -37.35 -5.75
CA GLU A 550 -42.88 -37.98 -5.05
C GLU A 550 -42.85 -39.52 -5.23
N ALA A 551 -44.02 -40.16 -5.32
CA ALA A 551 -44.15 -41.58 -5.59
C ALA A 551 -43.69 -41.95 -7.02
N GLU A 552 -43.99 -41.11 -7.99
CA GLU A 552 -43.61 -41.31 -9.38
C GLU A 552 -42.12 -41.04 -9.62
N TRP A 553 -41.58 -40.00 -8.97
CA TRP A 553 -40.15 -39.70 -8.97
C TRP A 553 -39.33 -40.83 -8.34
N LYS A 554 -39.73 -41.33 -7.15
CA LYS A 554 -39.06 -42.47 -6.49
C LYS A 554 -39.05 -43.71 -7.38
N ARG A 555 -40.17 -44.05 -8.02
CA ARG A 555 -40.25 -45.16 -8.97
C ARG A 555 -39.33 -44.99 -10.17
N ARG A 556 -39.25 -43.79 -10.74
CA ARG A 556 -38.35 -43.50 -11.86
C ARG A 556 -36.89 -43.60 -11.45
N LYS A 557 -36.54 -43.06 -10.28
CA LYS A 557 -35.20 -43.15 -9.72
C LYS A 557 -34.78 -44.61 -9.45
N GLU A 558 -35.64 -45.40 -8.80
CA GLU A 558 -35.40 -46.83 -8.58
C GLU A 558 -35.23 -47.59 -9.90
N LYS A 559 -36.02 -47.25 -10.94
CA LYS A 559 -35.90 -47.87 -12.26
C LYS A 559 -34.60 -47.48 -12.98
N ALA A 560 -34.16 -46.22 -12.83
CA ALA A 560 -32.92 -45.72 -13.39
C ALA A 560 -31.69 -46.32 -12.67
N GLU A 561 -31.71 -46.38 -11.33
CA GLU A 561 -30.68 -47.03 -10.52
C GLU A 561 -30.60 -48.53 -10.84
N LYS A 562 -31.74 -49.20 -11.02
CA LYS A 562 -31.78 -50.60 -11.43
C LYS A 562 -31.22 -50.82 -12.83
N ALA A 563 -31.56 -49.97 -13.79
CA ALA A 563 -31.00 -50.04 -15.15
C ALA A 563 -29.48 -49.77 -15.17
N GLN A 564 -29.00 -48.82 -14.36
CA GLN A 564 -27.58 -48.50 -14.26
C GLN A 564 -26.78 -49.61 -13.57
N GLN A 565 -27.40 -50.29 -12.59
CA GLN A 565 -26.85 -51.48 -11.94
C GLN A 565 -26.82 -52.67 -12.90
N GLU A 566 -27.90 -52.92 -13.64
CA GLU A 566 -27.96 -53.94 -14.69
C GLU A 566 -26.92 -53.70 -15.79
N GLN A 567 -26.67 -52.45 -16.18
CA GLN A 567 -25.64 -52.09 -17.15
C GLN A 567 -24.21 -52.31 -16.62
N LYS A 568 -23.94 -51.95 -15.35
CA LYS A 568 -22.66 -52.29 -14.69
C LYS A 568 -22.45 -53.79 -14.57
N ASP A 569 -23.51 -54.53 -14.27
CA ASP A 569 -23.46 -55.98 -14.15
C ASP A 569 -23.24 -56.63 -15.53
N LEU A 570 -23.84 -56.10 -16.60
CA LEU A 570 -23.58 -56.47 -18.00
C LEU A 570 -22.13 -56.22 -18.41
N GLU A 571 -21.58 -55.02 -18.17
CA GLU A 571 -20.17 -54.71 -18.46
C GLU A 571 -19.21 -55.63 -17.70
N LYS A 572 -19.55 -55.99 -16.47
CA LYS A 572 -18.78 -56.94 -15.66
C LYS A 572 -18.87 -58.36 -16.24
N LEU A 573 -20.03 -58.75 -16.75
CA LEU A 573 -20.28 -60.04 -17.40
C LEU A 573 -19.53 -60.15 -18.73
N GLU A 574 -19.49 -59.09 -19.54
CA GLU A 574 -18.73 -59.02 -20.80
C GLU A 574 -17.22 -59.15 -20.55
N ARG A 575 -16.69 -58.46 -19.53
CA ARG A 575 -15.28 -58.61 -19.12
C ARG A 575 -14.95 -60.03 -18.66
N LEU A 576 -15.86 -60.70 -17.95
CA LEU A 576 -15.74 -62.09 -17.55
C LEU A 576 -15.73 -63.03 -18.76
N GLN A 577 -16.67 -62.84 -19.70
CA GLN A 577 -16.75 -63.64 -20.93
C GLN A 577 -15.49 -63.49 -21.81
N GLU A 578 -14.98 -62.27 -21.97
CA GLU A 578 -13.74 -61.97 -22.70
C GLU A 578 -12.51 -62.67 -22.06
N SER A 579 -12.44 -62.66 -20.72
CA SER A 579 -11.39 -63.34 -19.95
C SER A 579 -11.44 -64.86 -20.12
N THR A 580 -12.63 -65.45 -20.04
CA THR A 580 -12.85 -66.88 -20.28
C THR A 580 -12.49 -67.27 -21.71
N ARG A 581 -12.87 -66.46 -22.70
CA ARG A 581 -12.55 -66.68 -24.12
C ARG A 581 -11.04 -66.69 -24.37
N LYS A 582 -10.29 -65.74 -23.78
CA LYS A 582 -8.81 -65.71 -23.84
C LYS A 582 -8.18 -66.94 -23.20
N THR A 583 -8.73 -67.40 -22.07
CA THR A 583 -8.25 -68.58 -21.35
C THR A 583 -8.46 -69.85 -22.17
N VAL A 584 -9.63 -70.03 -22.77
CA VAL A 584 -9.95 -71.17 -23.65
C VAL A 584 -9.05 -71.17 -24.89
N MET A 585 -8.86 -70.02 -25.54
CA MET A 585 -7.97 -69.91 -26.72
C MET A 585 -6.52 -70.25 -26.37
N LYS A 586 -6.06 -69.86 -25.17
CA LYS A 586 -4.72 -70.21 -24.67
C LYS A 586 -4.56 -71.72 -24.45
N ILE A 587 -5.58 -72.39 -23.91
CA ILE A 587 -5.60 -73.86 -23.75
C ILE A 587 -5.55 -74.56 -25.12
N ILE A 588 -6.29 -74.04 -26.12
CA ILE A 588 -6.28 -74.56 -27.50
C ILE A 588 -4.89 -74.39 -28.14
N GLN A 589 -4.26 -73.22 -27.98
CA GLN A 589 -2.91 -72.97 -28.49
C GLN A 589 -1.85 -73.85 -27.81
N ASP A 590 -1.90 -73.98 -26.49
CA ASP A 590 -0.98 -74.84 -25.73
C ASP A 590 -1.11 -76.33 -26.11
N ALA A 591 -2.34 -76.78 -26.40
CA ALA A 591 -2.59 -78.13 -26.91
C ALA A 591 -2.03 -78.36 -28.32
N HIS A 592 -2.02 -77.32 -29.17
CA HIS A 592 -1.46 -77.40 -30.52
C HIS A 592 0.07 -77.45 -30.54
N ILE A 593 0.73 -76.72 -29.62
CA ILE A 593 2.19 -76.57 -29.59
C ILE A 593 2.88 -77.75 -28.90
N LYS A 594 2.29 -78.33 -27.83
CA LYS A 594 2.99 -79.30 -26.97
C LYS A 594 2.78 -80.77 -27.31
N ASN A 595 2.07 -81.09 -28.39
CA ASN A 595 1.86 -82.46 -28.93
C ASN A 595 1.57 -83.52 -27.83
N ASN A 596 0.76 -83.14 -26.83
CA ASN A 596 0.55 -83.95 -25.63
C ASN A 596 -0.52 -85.02 -25.92
N PHE A 597 -0.09 -86.28 -25.99
CA PHE A 597 -0.84 -87.43 -26.50
C PHE A 597 -2.21 -87.63 -25.83
N THR A 598 -2.33 -87.25 -24.55
CA THR A 598 -3.56 -87.37 -23.73
C THR A 598 -4.66 -86.37 -24.11
N ILE A 599 -4.30 -85.19 -24.63
CA ILE A 599 -5.26 -84.15 -25.03
C ILE A 599 -5.88 -84.46 -26.39
N ARG A 600 -5.12 -85.06 -27.32
CA ARG A 600 -5.65 -85.50 -28.63
C ARG A 600 -6.76 -86.55 -28.50
N TRP A 601 -6.63 -87.48 -27.55
CA TRP A 601 -7.63 -88.53 -27.30
C TRP A 601 -8.98 -87.99 -26.80
N PHE A 602 -8.99 -86.85 -26.11
CA PHE A 602 -10.24 -86.19 -25.67
C PHE A 602 -10.85 -85.29 -26.76
N ILE A 603 -10.00 -84.64 -27.57
CA ILE A 603 -10.45 -83.68 -28.60
C ILE A 603 -11.11 -84.38 -29.80
N GLU A 604 -10.60 -85.53 -30.25
CA GLU A 604 -11.07 -86.15 -31.48
C GLU A 604 -12.48 -86.78 -31.41
N PRO A 605 -12.89 -87.49 -30.33
CA PRO A 605 -14.22 -88.09 -30.27
C PRO A 605 -15.31 -87.16 -29.72
N PHE A 606 -14.97 -86.22 -28.82
CA PHE A 606 -15.98 -85.46 -28.05
C PHE A 606 -16.11 -83.97 -28.42
N ILE A 607 -15.01 -83.30 -28.77
CA ILE A 607 -15.02 -81.84 -28.96
C ILE A 607 -15.25 -81.46 -30.43
N LYS A 608 -14.67 -82.21 -31.39
CA LYS A 608 -14.88 -81.97 -32.83
C LYS A 608 -16.36 -82.05 -33.27
N PRO A 609 -17.16 -83.05 -32.85
CA PRO A 609 -18.57 -83.10 -33.21
C PRO A 609 -19.38 -81.93 -32.65
N GLU A 610 -19.05 -81.48 -31.44
CA GLU A 610 -19.80 -80.42 -30.76
C GLU A 610 -19.43 -79.01 -31.26
N LEU A 611 -18.15 -78.79 -31.61
CA LEU A 611 -17.74 -77.61 -32.36
C LEU A 611 -18.35 -77.58 -33.77
N ALA A 612 -18.42 -78.73 -34.45
CA ALA A 612 -19.12 -78.83 -35.74
C ALA A 612 -20.62 -78.53 -35.59
N ARG A 613 -21.27 -78.97 -34.49
CA ARG A 613 -22.67 -78.65 -34.20
C ARG A 613 -22.88 -77.14 -34.00
N ILE A 614 -22.04 -76.49 -33.21
CA ILE A 614 -22.13 -75.04 -32.95
C ILE A 614 -21.83 -74.24 -34.22
N ALA A 615 -20.82 -74.61 -34.99
CA ALA A 615 -20.49 -73.95 -36.26
C ALA A 615 -21.60 -74.12 -37.30
N THR A 616 -22.21 -75.31 -37.37
CA THR A 616 -23.36 -75.57 -38.25
C THR A 616 -24.58 -74.73 -37.84
N GLN A 617 -24.84 -74.61 -36.52
CA GLN A 617 -25.90 -73.75 -35.98
C GLN A 617 -25.70 -72.28 -36.37
N TYR A 618 -24.47 -71.78 -36.27
CA TYR A 618 -24.13 -70.41 -36.64
C TYR A 618 -24.36 -70.13 -38.13
N VAL A 619 -23.93 -71.03 -39.02
CA VAL A 619 -24.17 -70.89 -40.47
C VAL A 619 -25.66 -70.95 -40.83
N ARG A 620 -26.47 -71.70 -40.06
CA ARG A 620 -27.95 -71.70 -40.24
C ARG A 620 -28.57 -70.35 -39.93
N GLU A 621 -28.11 -69.71 -38.86
CA GLU A 621 -28.62 -68.42 -38.37
C GLU A 621 -28.15 -67.24 -39.24
N GLN A 622 -27.19 -67.44 -40.14
CA GLN A 622 -26.75 -66.44 -41.10
C GLN A 622 -27.65 -66.37 -42.34
N ASP A 623 -27.92 -65.14 -42.80
CA ASP A 623 -28.69 -64.83 -44.00
C ASP A 623 -27.79 -64.79 -45.25
N ILE A 624 -27.33 -65.97 -45.67
CA ILE A 624 -26.44 -66.18 -46.82
C ILE A 624 -27.06 -67.16 -47.82
N THR A 625 -26.57 -67.18 -49.07
CA THR A 625 -27.19 -67.96 -50.14
C THR A 625 -27.04 -69.47 -49.92
N THR A 626 -27.93 -70.27 -50.52
CA THR A 626 -27.89 -71.73 -50.39
C THR A 626 -26.56 -72.34 -50.86
N ALA A 627 -25.95 -71.79 -51.92
CA ALA A 627 -24.66 -72.27 -52.43
C ALA A 627 -23.53 -72.03 -51.42
N GLU A 628 -23.52 -70.86 -50.78
CA GLU A 628 -22.55 -70.50 -49.73
C GLU A 628 -22.75 -71.33 -48.46
N LYS A 629 -24.00 -71.59 -48.07
CA LYS A 629 -24.31 -72.52 -46.96
C LYS A 629 -23.76 -73.91 -47.23
N ILE A 630 -23.97 -74.45 -48.43
CA ILE A 630 -23.48 -75.77 -48.83
C ILE A 630 -21.96 -75.85 -48.76
N GLN A 631 -21.27 -74.83 -49.27
CA GLN A 631 -19.81 -74.79 -49.25
C GLN A 631 -19.25 -74.66 -47.83
N ALA A 632 -19.84 -73.78 -47.00
CA ALA A 632 -19.46 -73.63 -45.60
C ALA A 632 -19.67 -74.91 -44.79
N TYR A 633 -20.79 -75.64 -45.00
CA TYR A 633 -20.99 -76.94 -44.35
C TYR A 633 -19.96 -77.99 -44.79
N ALA A 634 -19.54 -77.97 -46.07
CA ALA A 634 -18.55 -78.92 -46.59
C ALA A 634 -17.16 -78.68 -45.99
N GLU A 635 -16.78 -77.40 -45.83
CA GLU A 635 -15.55 -77.01 -45.16
C GLU A 635 -15.55 -77.38 -43.67
N ILE A 636 -16.67 -77.17 -42.97
CA ILE A 636 -16.85 -77.57 -41.56
C ILE A 636 -16.71 -79.09 -41.41
N ALA A 637 -17.35 -79.87 -42.28
CA ALA A 637 -17.27 -81.33 -42.22
C ALA A 637 -15.87 -81.87 -42.50
N ASN A 638 -15.17 -81.29 -43.49
CA ASN A 638 -13.79 -81.66 -43.79
C ASN A 638 -12.83 -81.30 -42.64
N ALA A 639 -12.99 -80.11 -42.04
CA ALA A 639 -12.18 -79.67 -40.91
C ALA A 639 -12.43 -80.51 -39.63
N ALA A 640 -13.68 -80.90 -39.39
CA ALA A 640 -14.06 -81.74 -38.26
C ALA A 640 -13.88 -83.25 -38.51
N LYS A 641 -13.62 -83.67 -39.76
CA LYS A 641 -13.66 -85.06 -40.25
C LYS A 641 -14.96 -85.79 -39.87
N CYS A 642 -16.10 -85.11 -40.00
CA CYS A 642 -17.40 -85.62 -39.56
C CYS A 642 -18.48 -85.36 -40.62
N ASP A 643 -18.53 -86.23 -41.64
CA ASP A 643 -19.37 -86.05 -42.82
C ASP A 643 -20.88 -86.14 -42.51
N ILE A 644 -21.24 -86.75 -41.37
CA ILE A 644 -22.65 -87.01 -41.01
C ILE A 644 -23.47 -85.73 -40.85
N TYR A 645 -22.87 -84.62 -40.38
CA TYR A 645 -23.56 -83.33 -40.23
C TYR A 645 -23.79 -82.65 -41.58
N LEU A 646 -22.78 -82.67 -42.48
CA LEU A 646 -22.93 -82.20 -43.85
C LEU A 646 -24.04 -82.96 -44.59
N PHE A 647 -24.03 -84.30 -44.52
CA PHE A 647 -25.08 -85.11 -45.14
C PHE A 647 -26.46 -84.84 -44.56
N ARG A 648 -26.58 -84.58 -43.25
CA ARG A 648 -27.85 -84.28 -42.57
C ARG A 648 -28.41 -82.92 -42.99
N GLU A 649 -27.56 -81.90 -43.15
CA GLU A 649 -27.97 -80.57 -43.59
C GLU A 649 -28.29 -80.51 -45.08
N LEU A 650 -27.48 -81.15 -45.94
CA LEU A 650 -27.77 -81.27 -47.37
C LEU A 650 -29.13 -81.94 -47.60
N LYS A 651 -29.47 -82.97 -46.82
CA LYS A 651 -30.77 -83.65 -46.90
C LYS A 651 -31.94 -82.78 -46.45
N LYS A 652 -31.73 -81.79 -45.57
CA LYS A 652 -32.75 -80.80 -45.19
C LYS A 652 -32.93 -79.74 -46.26
N ILE A 653 -31.83 -79.20 -46.79
CA ILE A 653 -31.85 -78.24 -47.91
C ILE A 653 -32.55 -78.84 -49.14
N MET A 654 -32.32 -80.13 -49.42
CA MET A 654 -33.02 -80.84 -50.51
C MET A 654 -34.52 -81.07 -50.27
N LYS A 655 -34.97 -81.10 -49.00
CA LYS A 655 -36.39 -81.21 -48.63
C LYS A 655 -37.12 -79.87 -48.63
N GLU A 656 -36.39 -78.76 -48.57
CA GLU A 656 -36.92 -77.39 -48.55
C GLU A 656 -37.03 -76.76 -49.95
N ARG A 657 -36.74 -77.53 -51.02
CA ARG A 657 -37.09 -77.16 -52.40
C ARG A 657 -38.49 -77.70 -52.74
N PRO A 658 -39.44 -76.86 -53.23
CA PRO A 658 -40.59 -77.37 -53.98
C PRO A 658 -40.17 -78.06 -55.29
#